data_AF-W9HJ56-F1
#
_entry.id   AF-W9HJ56-F1
#
_cell.length_a   1.000
_cell.length_b   1.000
_cell.length_c   1.000
_cell.angle_alpha   90.00
_cell.angle_beta   90.00
_cell.angle_gamma   90.00
#
_symmetry.space_group_name_H-M   'P 1'
#
loop_
_entity.id
_entity.type
_entity.pdbx_description
1 polymer ?
#
loop_
_entity_poly.entity_id
_entity_poly.type
_entity_poly.pdbx_seq_one_letter_code
_entity_poly.pdbx_strand_id
1 'polypeptide(L)'
;MAQTFERIANDLQPKLHRCARAPQRIVEFEKASPSFFGVKACAVDHDINDLSWGKGSDFILDFGIHMVGYLSFHLDYVGQNMDAPCRLRLTFGESPLDVTMDMNNVNTWISTAWLPDEVINIDICPQTISLPRRYSFRYLRVQIIDTSPKFKVSFSNVQCKSVSAVSQGHQIDAVEFPDPLLQDIDHVCISTLRDCMQTVFEDGPRRDRRLWIGDLRLQALANYSTFRDLDLVKRCLFQFAAVRREDGSLPACIFEKPTLTASTDYIADYDALFAAIVYDYVEASGDMETGLLLWETVLDCPKRLLSNLNSTSYVFEAERSKHHIFLDWAKGLDKSAGAHGVLLYCLKVTNKLAVRLDRQPPYNELILKMTDAANSFLKEGIFVSGQAQQISYASAAWLVLCEAFPPEIARKTFLATLAHPNAVKPLTPYLWHHVCDALAMLGCYNECVDLIKSYWGGMVEAGADTFWECYDAQDCMASPYGDDDAARYGQGERRSEADSLVNLTATPQSIPAPEGHVERFSEGLDRILTWNVFPQEIDPIPVDDGRLMAMPDELPPISFPELKRLQKCYLSTVHSVNPILDVAVLDQYVTKVSENGLDWTTQTCLVALVCAIGALCHDPHVETPKSHNSWDVGQTTDIAYRYWSVACKRLGRAMSHNTLESAQCLCLAGIWFMCNLQPLDAWRYFTMAGNSCYSAIWARESTMPSWPQNSPSSPQAIKQSIFYTAYKSEVEIRYEIPSLPGSMLEHIEDRLTFPSPPAANCLFDETIAWYYFLADIAARHLINRIVDAKVEISGCPSEVQARTLLRSHEVFGSQLQDWYLSLPPEISFPPPDATISPESNIYKRILRSRYLFIKELLCRPFVRLCLNYDLELPSALDDEIVSIASLGLQYCAWRLKAVDRMNKLDHGLWIWIRNSTACSMILIGAARSLQFHSVTASKRLVLPQDWREIVVSFLHGLEKYSHETRGGVAACYRLVTWGLDGFQPSSPDII
;
A
#
# COMPACT_ATOMS: atom_id res chain seq x y z
N MET A 1 8.18 28.29 -13.03
CA MET A 1 8.28 28.75 -11.64
C MET A 1 8.45 27.58 -10.68
N ALA A 2 7.55 26.58 -10.69
CA ALA A 2 7.66 25.35 -9.88
C ALA A 2 9.03 24.66 -9.94
N GLN A 3 9.58 24.39 -11.14
CA GLN A 3 10.91 23.80 -11.31
C GLN A 3 12.04 24.64 -10.68
N THR A 4 11.91 25.97 -10.67
CA THR A 4 12.88 26.87 -10.03
C THR A 4 12.81 26.73 -8.52
N PHE A 5 11.60 26.66 -7.95
CA PHE A 5 11.38 26.46 -6.52
C PHE A 5 11.89 25.10 -6.06
N GLU A 6 11.59 24.05 -6.81
CA GLU A 6 12.09 22.71 -6.53
C GLU A 6 13.63 22.66 -6.55
N ARG A 7 14.26 23.34 -7.52
CA ARG A 7 15.73 23.46 -7.57
C ARG A 7 16.28 24.19 -6.34
N ILE A 8 15.72 25.35 -5.98
CA ILE A 8 16.15 26.09 -4.78
C ILE A 8 16.02 25.21 -3.53
N ALA A 9 14.90 24.51 -3.39
CA ALA A 9 14.71 23.57 -2.30
C ALA A 9 15.81 22.50 -2.29
N ASN A 10 16.05 21.82 -3.43
CA ASN A 10 17.04 20.75 -3.56
C ASN A 10 18.48 21.21 -3.27
N ASP A 11 18.85 22.42 -3.66
CA ASP A 11 20.17 22.99 -3.38
C ASP A 11 20.41 23.23 -1.87
N LEU A 12 19.33 23.37 -1.09
CA LEU A 12 19.34 23.58 0.37
C LEU A 12 19.17 22.29 1.18
N GLN A 13 19.26 21.10 0.56
CA GLN A 13 19.10 19.83 1.29
C GLN A 13 20.20 19.67 2.35
N PRO A 14 19.86 19.51 3.65
CA PRO A 14 20.87 19.41 4.69
C PRO A 14 21.55 18.04 4.66
N LYS A 15 22.82 18.02 5.07
CA LYS A 15 23.52 16.76 5.37
C LYS A 15 23.23 16.37 6.82
N LEU A 16 22.62 15.21 7.01
CA LEU A 16 22.33 14.72 8.36
C LEU A 16 23.60 14.40 9.16
N HIS A 17 23.70 14.98 10.35
CA HIS A 17 24.71 14.65 11.36
C HIS A 17 24.40 13.30 12.00
N ARG A 18 25.43 12.62 12.49
CA ARG A 18 25.32 11.26 13.04
C ARG A 18 26.00 11.19 14.40
N CYS A 19 25.34 10.60 15.39
CA CYS A 19 25.89 10.34 16.72
C CYS A 19 25.56 8.91 17.14
N ALA A 20 26.52 8.15 17.67
CA ALA A 20 26.29 6.80 18.18
C ALA A 20 25.93 6.87 19.68
N ARG A 21 24.88 6.15 20.08
CA ARG A 21 24.44 6.00 21.47
C ARG A 21 24.25 4.54 21.80
N ALA A 22 24.77 4.10 22.95
CA ALA A 22 24.61 2.74 23.47
C ALA A 22 23.51 2.72 24.55
N PRO A 23 22.88 1.56 24.82
CA PRO A 23 21.93 1.44 25.92
C PRO A 23 22.65 1.69 27.27
N GLN A 24 21.95 2.30 28.22
CA GLN A 24 22.51 2.60 29.54
C GLN A 24 22.32 1.46 30.53
N ARG A 25 21.23 0.70 30.39
CA ARG A 25 20.83 -0.37 31.32
C ARG A 25 19.79 -1.30 30.72
N ILE A 26 19.67 -2.49 31.33
CA ILE A 26 18.51 -3.38 31.16
C ILE A 26 17.44 -2.96 32.18
N VAL A 27 16.18 -2.94 31.78
CA VAL A 27 15.04 -2.58 32.64
C VAL A 27 13.93 -3.62 32.57
N GLU A 28 13.22 -3.74 33.68
CA GLU A 28 11.90 -4.39 33.77
C GLU A 28 10.86 -3.35 34.19
N PHE A 29 9.62 -3.52 33.75
CA PHE A 29 8.52 -2.64 34.14
C PHE A 29 7.61 -3.32 35.15
N GLU A 30 7.49 -2.72 36.33
CA GLU A 30 6.58 -3.16 37.38
C GLU A 30 5.35 -2.25 37.45
N LYS A 31 4.20 -2.81 37.85
CA LYS A 31 3.00 -2.01 38.09
C LYS A 31 3.23 -1.03 39.23
N ALA A 32 2.94 0.24 38.99
CA ALA A 32 3.09 1.31 39.98
C ALA A 32 1.86 2.22 39.98
N SER A 33 1.37 2.56 41.18
CA SER A 33 0.30 3.52 41.37
C SER A 33 0.60 4.37 42.62
N PRO A 34 0.65 5.71 42.52
CA PRO A 34 0.40 6.51 41.32
C PRO A 34 1.59 6.48 40.32
N SER A 35 1.29 6.35 39.03
CA SER A 35 2.20 6.55 37.89
C SER A 35 1.34 6.86 36.67
N PHE A 36 1.75 7.80 35.81
CA PHE A 36 0.97 8.20 34.63
C PHE A 36 0.69 7.00 33.70
N PHE A 37 1.72 6.20 33.41
CA PHE A 37 1.59 4.98 32.59
C PHE A 37 1.19 3.73 33.39
N GLY A 38 0.90 3.85 34.69
CA GLY A 38 0.60 2.70 35.57
C GLY A 38 1.78 1.72 35.78
N VAL A 39 2.97 2.04 35.27
CA VAL A 39 4.19 1.24 35.38
C VAL A 39 5.38 2.10 35.81
N LYS A 40 6.43 1.45 36.32
CA LYS A 40 7.72 2.07 36.66
C LYS A 40 8.86 1.18 36.18
N ALA A 41 9.87 1.80 35.58
CA ALA A 41 11.10 1.11 35.18
C ALA A 41 11.97 0.77 36.41
N CYS A 42 12.38 -0.48 36.53
CA CYS A 42 13.31 -0.99 37.53
C CYS A 42 14.56 -1.51 36.82
N ALA A 43 15.73 -1.00 37.21
CA ALA A 43 16.99 -1.43 36.61
C ALA A 43 17.35 -2.84 37.05
N VAL A 44 17.84 -3.65 36.11
CA VAL A 44 18.39 -4.98 36.37
C VAL A 44 19.91 -4.88 36.45
N ASP A 45 20.52 -5.40 37.51
CA ASP A 45 21.96 -5.28 37.80
C ASP A 45 22.79 -6.32 37.02
N HIS A 46 22.74 -6.25 35.69
CA HIS A 46 23.52 -7.09 34.78
C HIS A 46 23.97 -6.30 33.53
N ASP A 47 25.21 -6.53 33.09
CA ASP A 47 25.68 -6.03 31.79
C ASP A 47 25.11 -6.92 30.67
N ILE A 48 24.61 -6.32 29.60
CA ILE A 48 24.08 -7.04 28.44
C ILE A 48 25.12 -7.97 27.81
N ASN A 49 26.39 -7.58 27.84
CA ASN A 49 27.49 -8.34 27.24
C ASN A 49 27.77 -9.65 27.99
N ASP A 50 27.34 -9.76 29.25
CA ASP A 50 27.60 -10.91 30.12
C ASP A 50 26.48 -11.97 30.07
N LEU A 51 25.40 -11.69 29.34
CA LEU A 51 24.20 -12.54 29.30
C LEU A 51 24.08 -13.33 28.00
N SER A 52 23.51 -14.54 28.12
CA SER A 52 23.15 -15.39 26.99
C SER A 52 21.68 -15.79 27.05
N TRP A 53 21.01 -15.68 25.91
CA TRP A 53 19.55 -15.72 25.79
C TRP A 53 19.14 -16.86 24.86
N GLY A 54 18.20 -17.69 25.30
CA GLY A 54 17.63 -18.78 24.49
C GLY A 54 16.17 -18.49 24.13
N LYS A 55 15.54 -19.42 23.41
CA LYS A 55 14.10 -19.41 23.11
C LYS A 55 13.25 -18.94 24.29
N GLY A 56 12.36 -17.98 24.04
CA GLY A 56 11.41 -17.43 25.00
C GLY A 56 12.00 -16.36 25.92
N SER A 57 13.29 -16.03 25.80
CA SER A 57 13.88 -14.91 26.54
C SER A 57 13.31 -13.57 26.06
N ASP A 58 13.15 -12.64 26.99
CA ASP A 58 12.54 -11.32 26.77
C ASP A 58 13.21 -10.31 27.71
N PHE A 59 13.75 -9.22 27.16
CA PHE A 59 14.37 -8.17 27.96
C PHE A 59 14.21 -6.80 27.28
N ILE A 60 14.33 -5.73 28.05
CA ILE A 60 14.18 -4.36 27.57
C ILE A 60 15.44 -3.57 27.87
N LEU A 61 15.93 -2.85 26.86
CA LEU A 61 17.05 -1.92 26.96
C LEU A 61 16.53 -0.50 27.05
N ASP A 62 17.00 0.26 28.04
CA ASP A 62 16.75 1.69 28.18
C ASP A 62 18.00 2.46 27.73
N PHE A 63 17.86 3.26 26.66
CA PHE A 63 18.93 4.15 26.18
C PHE A 63 19.06 5.44 26.99
N GLY A 64 18.16 5.66 27.95
CA GLY A 64 18.15 6.79 28.87
C GLY A 64 17.57 8.07 28.29
N ILE A 65 17.43 8.16 26.97
CA ILE A 65 16.87 9.31 26.25
C ILE A 65 16.23 8.86 24.94
N HIS A 66 15.28 9.64 24.44
CA HIS A 66 14.72 9.49 23.10
C HIS A 66 15.77 9.71 22.00
N MET A 67 15.65 8.94 20.91
CA MET A 67 16.57 9.00 19.77
C MET A 67 15.85 8.69 18.47
N VAL A 68 16.33 9.30 17.39
CA VAL A 68 15.91 9.00 16.01
C VAL A 68 17.09 8.49 15.20
N GLY A 69 17.08 7.23 14.75
CA GLY A 69 18.28 6.65 14.13
C GLY A 69 18.16 5.23 13.62
N TYR A 70 19.32 4.60 13.39
CA TYR A 70 19.43 3.23 12.88
C TYR A 70 20.07 2.34 13.95
N LEU A 71 19.41 1.24 14.30
CA LEU A 71 19.92 0.29 15.27
C LEU A 71 20.97 -0.63 14.63
N SER A 72 22.04 -0.89 15.36
CA SER A 72 22.99 -1.96 15.06
C SER A 72 23.44 -2.66 16.34
N PHE A 73 23.77 -3.94 16.24
CA PHE A 73 24.33 -4.73 17.33
C PHE A 73 25.15 -5.89 16.76
N HIS A 74 26.09 -6.39 17.55
CA HIS A 74 26.81 -7.61 17.26
C HIS A 74 26.14 -8.77 17.98
N LEU A 75 25.79 -9.82 17.22
CA LEU A 75 25.17 -11.03 17.75
C LEU A 75 26.17 -12.18 17.65
N ASP A 76 26.44 -12.84 18.77
CA ASP A 76 27.25 -14.05 18.86
C ASP A 76 26.41 -15.20 19.42
N TYR A 77 26.93 -16.43 19.40
CA TYR A 77 26.27 -17.61 19.95
C TYR A 77 27.09 -18.26 21.07
N VAL A 78 26.37 -18.83 22.04
CA VAL A 78 26.93 -19.59 23.16
C VAL A 78 26.36 -21.01 23.11
N GLY A 79 27.22 -22.00 22.90
CA GLY A 79 26.85 -23.40 22.76
C GLY A 79 27.90 -24.17 21.96
N GLN A 80 27.67 -25.46 21.73
CA GLN A 80 28.60 -26.26 20.91
C GLN A 80 28.53 -25.89 19.42
N ASN A 81 27.32 -25.70 18.89
CA ASN A 81 27.06 -25.32 17.50
C ASN A 81 25.73 -24.56 17.42
N MET A 82 25.65 -23.56 16.55
CA MET A 82 24.38 -22.97 16.10
C MET A 82 23.79 -23.88 15.01
N ASP A 83 22.82 -24.72 15.36
CA ASP A 83 22.21 -25.73 14.48
C ASP A 83 20.84 -25.31 13.90
N ALA A 84 20.42 -24.07 14.15
CA ALA A 84 19.24 -23.45 13.57
C ALA A 84 19.40 -21.90 13.58
N PRO A 85 18.63 -21.17 12.76
CA PRO A 85 18.57 -19.70 12.84
C PRO A 85 18.07 -19.20 14.20
N CYS A 86 18.51 -18.01 14.59
CA CYS A 86 17.94 -17.25 15.71
C CYS A 86 16.84 -16.33 15.18
N ARG A 87 15.61 -16.44 15.70
CA ARG A 87 14.50 -15.56 15.35
C ARG A 87 14.27 -14.55 16.46
N LEU A 88 14.38 -13.26 16.14
CA LEU A 88 14.18 -12.16 17.07
C LEU A 88 12.95 -11.34 16.68
N ARG A 89 12.22 -10.82 17.67
CA ARG A 89 11.35 -9.65 17.52
C ARG A 89 11.97 -8.49 18.29
N LEU A 90 12.05 -7.35 17.62
CA LEU A 90 12.55 -6.10 18.15
C LEU A 90 11.37 -5.12 18.19
N THR A 91 11.06 -4.59 19.36
CA THR A 91 9.99 -3.59 19.54
C THR A 91 10.59 -2.31 20.09
N PHE A 92 10.38 -1.21 19.38
CA PHE A 92 10.99 0.10 19.63
C PHE A 92 9.96 1.03 20.28
N GLY A 93 10.13 1.39 21.55
CA GLY A 93 9.18 2.21 22.29
C GLY A 93 9.67 3.63 22.56
N GLU A 94 8.82 4.62 22.31
CA GLU A 94 9.01 6.00 22.75
C GLU A 94 8.57 6.16 24.21
N SER A 95 7.56 5.40 24.62
CA SER A 95 6.99 5.35 25.97
C SER A 95 7.10 3.96 26.61
N PRO A 96 6.90 3.84 27.94
CA PRO A 96 6.79 2.55 28.61
C PRO A 96 5.69 1.63 28.04
N LEU A 97 4.56 2.20 27.62
CA LEU A 97 3.42 1.41 27.12
C LEU A 97 3.75 0.71 25.79
N ASP A 98 4.54 1.35 24.93
CA ASP A 98 4.96 0.77 23.64
C ASP A 98 5.73 -0.55 23.79
N VAL A 99 6.41 -0.78 24.92
CA VAL A 99 7.19 -2.01 25.17
C VAL A 99 6.54 -2.95 26.19
N THR A 100 5.49 -2.51 26.89
CA THR A 100 4.80 -3.32 27.91
C THR A 100 3.44 -3.84 27.44
N MET A 101 2.80 -3.19 26.47
CA MET A 101 1.55 -3.63 25.87
C MET A 101 1.79 -4.58 24.70
N ASP A 102 0.79 -5.44 24.43
CA ASP A 102 0.79 -6.26 23.21
C ASP A 102 0.38 -5.40 22.01
N MET A 103 1.02 -5.65 20.87
CA MET A 103 0.75 -4.95 19.60
C MET A 103 -0.26 -5.71 18.72
N ASN A 104 -0.80 -6.83 19.20
CA ASN A 104 -1.87 -7.55 18.51
C ASN A 104 -3.22 -6.82 18.69
N ASN A 105 -4.07 -6.88 17.67
CA ASN A 105 -5.46 -6.37 17.69
C ASN A 105 -5.60 -4.87 18.00
N VAL A 106 -4.61 -4.04 17.65
CA VAL A 106 -4.72 -2.57 17.76
C VAL A 106 -5.82 -2.08 16.81
N ASN A 107 -6.85 -1.43 17.35
CA ASN A 107 -7.95 -0.90 16.57
C ASN A 107 -7.74 0.59 16.29
N THR A 108 -7.33 0.87 15.05
CA THR A 108 -6.94 2.21 14.62
C THR A 108 -7.32 2.43 13.15
N TRP A 109 -7.63 3.67 12.80
CA TRP A 109 -7.89 4.05 11.41
C TRP A 109 -6.61 4.37 10.63
N ILE A 110 -5.48 4.56 11.31
CA ILE A 110 -4.16 4.70 10.67
C ILE A 110 -3.55 3.32 10.39
N SER A 111 -2.60 3.25 9.45
CA SER A 111 -1.97 1.98 9.10
C SER A 111 -1.14 1.42 10.26
N THR A 112 -1.37 0.14 10.60
CA THR A 112 -0.59 -0.61 11.58
C THR A 112 0.87 -0.84 11.15
N ALA A 113 1.22 -0.53 9.89
CA ALA A 113 2.61 -0.56 9.43
C ALA A 113 3.52 0.49 10.11
N TRP A 114 2.94 1.48 10.80
CA TRP A 114 3.66 2.41 11.67
C TRP A 114 4.01 1.85 13.04
N LEU A 115 3.45 0.69 13.42
CA LEU A 115 3.84 0.02 14.64
C LEU A 115 5.35 -0.26 14.61
N PRO A 116 6.06 0.09 15.68
CA PRO A 116 7.51 0.14 15.66
C PRO A 116 8.09 -1.23 16.05
N ASP A 117 7.70 -2.30 15.35
CA ASP A 117 8.28 -3.64 15.52
C ASP A 117 8.95 -4.17 14.25
N GLU A 118 9.87 -5.10 14.44
CA GLU A 118 10.55 -5.82 13.36
C GLU A 118 10.84 -7.26 13.79
N VAL A 119 10.57 -8.23 12.90
CA VAL A 119 10.92 -9.63 13.10
C VAL A 119 12.03 -10.00 12.13
N ILE A 120 13.17 -10.45 12.66
CA ILE A 120 14.35 -10.83 11.88
C ILE A 120 14.75 -12.27 12.18
N ASN A 121 15.27 -12.97 11.16
CA ASN A 121 15.88 -14.28 11.31
C ASN A 121 17.38 -14.13 10.99
N ILE A 122 18.23 -14.59 11.89
CA ILE A 122 19.69 -14.57 11.76
C ILE A 122 20.16 -16.01 11.59
N ASP A 123 20.62 -16.35 10.39
CA ASP A 123 21.02 -17.73 10.05
C ASP A 123 22.40 -18.10 10.58
N ILE A 124 23.31 -17.12 10.74
CA ILE A 124 24.72 -17.35 11.08
C ILE A 124 25.19 -16.33 12.13
N CYS A 125 25.89 -16.81 13.15
CA CYS A 125 26.62 -16.00 14.14
C CYS A 125 28.09 -16.47 14.21
N PRO A 126 29.05 -15.60 14.58
CA PRO A 126 28.86 -14.19 14.94
C PRO A 126 28.64 -13.29 13.72
N GLN A 127 27.76 -12.30 13.86
CA GLN A 127 27.52 -11.29 12.83
C GLN A 127 27.10 -9.94 13.44
N THR A 128 27.56 -8.84 12.83
CA THR A 128 27.01 -7.51 13.10
C THR A 128 25.75 -7.28 12.29
N ILE A 129 24.63 -7.07 12.98
CA ILE A 129 23.33 -6.73 12.41
C ILE A 129 23.18 -5.21 12.37
N SER A 130 22.72 -4.68 11.25
CA SER A 130 22.41 -3.25 11.07
C SER A 130 21.06 -3.13 10.38
N LEU A 131 20.08 -2.56 11.07
CA LEU A 131 18.73 -2.44 10.54
C LEU A 131 18.65 -1.27 9.55
N PRO A 132 18.07 -1.47 8.35
CA PRO A 132 18.05 -0.44 7.32
C PRO A 132 16.97 0.62 7.55
N ARG A 133 15.93 0.32 8.34
CA ARG A 133 14.87 1.26 8.69
C ARG A 133 15.37 2.25 9.75
N ARG A 134 14.93 3.52 9.63
CA ARG A 134 15.10 4.52 10.69
C ARG A 134 14.00 4.31 11.74
N TYR A 135 14.36 4.30 13.00
CA TYR A 135 13.47 4.15 14.15
C TYR A 135 13.50 5.40 15.04
N SER A 136 12.44 5.58 15.82
CA SER A 136 12.30 6.62 16.84
C SER A 136 11.93 5.92 18.14
N PHE A 137 12.78 6.00 19.17
CA PHE A 137 12.62 5.25 20.40
C PHE A 137 13.56 5.69 21.52
N ARG A 138 13.21 5.33 22.74
CA ARG A 138 14.08 5.26 23.92
C ARG A 138 14.30 3.83 24.39
N TYR A 139 13.24 3.03 24.37
CA TYR A 139 13.24 1.65 24.84
C TYR A 139 13.33 0.69 23.65
N LEU A 140 14.09 -0.40 23.83
CA LEU A 140 14.14 -1.50 22.87
C LEU A 140 13.84 -2.80 23.60
N ARG A 141 12.68 -3.39 23.35
CA ARG A 141 12.36 -4.75 23.79
C ARG A 141 12.89 -5.75 22.77
N VAL A 142 13.63 -6.74 23.27
CA VAL A 142 14.23 -7.80 22.47
C VAL A 142 13.63 -9.12 22.92
N GLN A 143 12.91 -9.77 22.02
CA GLN A 143 12.29 -11.07 22.27
C GLN A 143 12.96 -12.13 21.40
N ILE A 144 13.48 -13.17 22.04
CA ILE A 144 14.08 -14.32 21.36
C ILE A 144 12.94 -15.29 21.07
N ILE A 145 12.29 -15.14 19.92
CA ILE A 145 11.15 -15.98 19.52
C ILE A 145 11.58 -17.44 19.44
N ASP A 146 12.71 -17.71 18.80
CA ASP A 146 13.21 -19.08 18.68
C ASP A 146 14.73 -19.18 18.58
N THR A 147 15.27 -20.18 19.27
CA THR A 147 16.59 -20.79 19.09
C THR A 147 16.41 -22.29 19.31
N SER A 148 17.31 -23.12 18.81
CA SER A 148 17.29 -24.53 19.23
C SER A 148 17.70 -24.65 20.70
N PRO A 149 17.37 -25.77 21.38
CA PRO A 149 17.87 -26.02 22.73
C PRO A 149 19.40 -26.16 22.85
N LYS A 150 20.14 -26.25 21.73
CA LYS A 150 21.59 -26.50 21.75
C LYS A 150 22.45 -25.24 21.85
N PHE A 151 21.86 -24.06 21.62
CA PHE A 151 22.58 -22.80 21.69
C PHE A 151 21.72 -21.67 22.24
N LYS A 152 22.41 -20.64 22.73
CA LYS A 152 21.87 -19.33 23.11
C LYS A 152 22.58 -18.26 22.29
N VAL A 153 22.08 -17.04 22.31
CA VAL A 153 22.72 -15.87 21.69
C VAL A 153 23.17 -14.86 22.73
N SER A 154 24.26 -14.14 22.46
CA SER A 154 24.76 -13.03 23.28
C SER A 154 24.86 -11.77 22.43
N PHE A 155 24.48 -10.63 23.01
CA PHE A 155 24.48 -9.34 22.34
C PHE A 155 25.68 -8.53 22.83
N SER A 156 26.37 -7.87 21.90
CA SER A 156 27.40 -6.89 22.22
C SER A 156 27.35 -5.72 21.24
N ASN A 157 28.01 -4.61 21.57
CA ASN A 157 28.08 -3.41 20.73
C ASN A 157 26.69 -2.92 20.24
N VAL A 158 25.67 -3.03 21.10
CA VAL A 158 24.34 -2.50 20.80
C VAL A 158 24.42 -0.98 20.75
N GLN A 159 24.03 -0.39 19.63
CA GLN A 159 24.06 1.06 19.45
C GLN A 159 22.98 1.54 18.48
N CYS A 160 22.42 2.71 18.76
CA CYS A 160 21.64 3.50 17.82
C CYS A 160 22.53 4.58 17.21
N LYS A 161 22.60 4.63 15.88
CA LYS A 161 23.22 5.73 15.15
C LYS A 161 22.17 6.80 14.89
N SER A 162 22.01 7.72 15.84
CA SER A 162 21.07 8.84 15.78
C SER A 162 21.41 9.80 14.64
N VAL A 163 20.38 10.40 14.03
CA VAL A 163 20.49 11.35 12.91
C VAL A 163 19.61 12.58 13.10
N SER A 164 20.13 13.75 12.68
CA SER A 164 19.40 15.03 12.67
C SER A 164 20.05 16.01 11.70
N ALA A 165 19.30 17.01 11.22
CA ALA A 165 19.80 18.13 10.43
C ALA A 165 20.82 18.98 11.22
N VAL A 166 20.69 18.99 12.55
CA VAL A 166 21.57 19.76 13.44
C VAL A 166 22.41 18.85 14.32
N SER A 167 23.67 19.21 14.51
CA SER A 167 24.59 18.41 15.32
C SER A 167 24.32 18.56 16.83
N GLN A 168 24.69 17.56 17.63
CA GLN A 168 24.59 17.66 19.11
C GLN A 168 25.47 18.76 19.72
N GLY A 169 26.58 19.10 19.05
CA GLY A 169 27.48 20.17 19.49
C GLY A 169 27.08 21.57 18.99
N HIS A 170 25.94 21.69 18.31
CA HIS A 170 25.45 22.98 17.83
C HIS A 170 25.22 23.91 19.02
N GLN A 171 25.86 25.08 19.01
CA GLN A 171 25.74 26.06 20.08
C GLN A 171 24.38 26.73 19.98
N ILE A 172 23.66 26.74 21.09
CA ILE A 172 22.38 27.45 21.22
C ILE A 172 22.53 28.52 22.29
N ASP A 173 21.79 29.61 22.14
CA ASP A 173 21.67 30.64 23.17
C ASP A 173 20.75 30.12 24.28
N ALA A 174 21.28 29.22 25.12
CA ALA A 174 20.52 28.57 26.18
C ALA A 174 20.06 29.61 27.21
N VAL A 175 18.78 29.54 27.57
CA VAL A 175 18.19 30.35 28.64
C VAL A 175 18.31 29.58 29.95
N GLU A 176 18.94 30.19 30.96
CA GLU A 176 18.95 29.63 32.31
C GLU A 176 17.66 30.02 33.03
N PHE A 177 16.84 29.03 33.37
CA PHE A 177 15.63 29.21 34.14
C PHE A 177 15.90 28.98 35.63
N PRO A 178 15.50 29.91 36.52
CA PRO A 178 15.61 29.70 37.96
C PRO A 178 14.75 28.53 38.49
N ASP A 179 13.68 28.21 37.77
CA ASP A 179 12.79 27.10 38.08
C ASP A 179 13.29 25.83 37.37
N PRO A 180 13.66 24.77 38.11
CA PRO A 180 14.17 23.53 37.51
C PRO A 180 13.20 22.86 36.54
N LEU A 181 11.89 22.91 36.80
CA LEU A 181 10.90 22.30 35.91
C LEU A 181 10.84 23.06 34.58
N LEU A 182 10.95 24.39 34.60
CA LEU A 182 11.04 25.17 33.35
C LEU A 182 12.32 24.86 32.58
N GLN A 183 13.44 24.65 33.29
CA GLN A 183 14.70 24.24 32.67
C GLN A 183 14.57 22.88 31.97
N ASP A 184 13.90 21.92 32.62
CA ASP A 184 13.66 20.59 32.03
C ASP A 184 12.69 20.66 30.85
N ILE A 185 11.63 21.48 30.94
CA ILE A 185 10.70 21.74 29.82
C ILE A 185 11.46 22.30 28.60
N ASP A 186 12.36 23.26 28.81
CA ASP A 186 13.18 23.84 27.73
C ASP A 186 14.10 22.78 27.08
N HIS A 187 14.77 21.96 27.89
CA HIS A 187 15.61 20.87 27.38
C HIS A 187 14.84 19.84 26.55
N VAL A 188 13.64 19.46 27.00
CA VAL A 188 12.75 18.54 26.29
C VAL A 188 12.23 19.18 24.99
N CYS A 189 11.93 20.48 24.99
CA CYS A 189 11.56 21.24 23.80
C CYS A 189 12.66 21.20 22.73
N ILE A 190 13.91 21.53 23.12
CA ILE A 190 15.08 21.52 22.24
C ILE A 190 15.35 20.11 21.69
N SER A 191 15.18 19.08 22.51
CA SER A 191 15.34 17.69 22.09
C SER A 191 14.28 17.26 21.09
N THR A 192 13.02 17.65 21.34
CA THR A 192 11.88 17.39 20.43
C THR A 192 12.15 18.00 19.06
N LEU A 193 12.50 19.30 19.02
CA LEU A 193 12.78 19.99 17.76
C LEU A 193 13.95 19.36 17.01
N ARG A 194 15.06 19.04 17.70
CA ARG A 194 16.23 18.41 17.08
C ARG A 194 15.89 17.09 16.40
N ASP A 195 15.07 16.27 17.05
CA ASP A 195 14.69 14.95 16.55
C ASP A 195 13.75 15.04 15.35
N CYS A 196 12.88 16.06 15.31
CA CYS A 196 12.02 16.39 14.16
C CYS A 196 12.77 17.06 12.99
N MET A 197 13.91 17.73 13.25
CA MET A 197 14.75 18.33 12.20
C MET A 197 15.55 17.27 11.45
N GLN A 198 15.11 16.92 10.24
CA GLN A 198 15.69 15.90 9.36
C GLN A 198 16.03 16.52 7.99
N THR A 199 15.75 15.84 6.88
CA THR A 199 15.88 16.49 5.55
C THR A 199 14.82 17.57 5.31
N VAL A 200 13.80 17.59 6.18
CA VAL A 200 12.74 18.59 6.35
C VAL A 200 12.44 18.71 7.86
N PHE A 201 11.58 19.66 8.25
CA PHE A 201 10.93 19.62 9.58
C PHE A 201 9.82 18.55 9.56
N GLU A 202 10.08 17.38 10.11
CA GLU A 202 9.08 16.32 10.26
C GLU A 202 8.12 16.66 11.40
N ASP A 203 6.83 16.34 11.27
CA ASP A 203 5.85 16.39 12.35
C ASP A 203 6.28 15.51 13.54
N GLY A 204 6.59 14.25 13.25
CA GLY A 204 7.03 13.26 14.22
C GLY A 204 7.96 12.22 13.60
N PRO A 205 9.08 11.89 14.24
CA PRO A 205 10.09 10.99 13.67
C PRO A 205 9.70 9.51 13.66
N ARG A 206 8.74 9.09 14.51
CA ARG A 206 8.08 7.77 14.42
C ARG A 206 7.08 7.75 13.28
N ARG A 207 6.12 8.69 13.33
CA ARG A 207 5.01 8.91 12.40
C ARG A 207 4.66 10.42 12.45
N ASP A 208 4.27 11.06 11.35
CA ASP A 208 4.18 10.54 9.97
C ASP A 208 5.48 10.62 9.18
N ARG A 209 6.52 11.24 9.76
CA ARG A 209 7.82 11.54 9.14
C ARG A 209 7.67 12.47 7.94
N ARG A 210 6.77 13.46 8.04
CA ARG A 210 6.37 14.32 6.92
C ARG A 210 6.40 15.79 7.29
N LEU A 211 6.56 16.62 6.27
CA LEU A 211 6.46 18.06 6.41
C LEU A 211 5.00 18.51 6.29
N TRP A 212 4.42 18.96 7.40
CA TRP A 212 3.08 19.55 7.48
C TRP A 212 3.17 21.07 7.71
N ILE A 213 2.27 21.87 7.11
CA ILE A 213 2.36 23.34 7.20
C ILE A 213 2.12 23.84 8.64
N GLY A 214 1.11 23.30 9.33
CA GLY A 214 0.81 23.70 10.70
C GLY A 214 1.99 23.49 11.65
N ASP A 215 2.61 22.32 11.54
CA ASP A 215 3.80 21.92 12.31
C ASP A 215 5.02 22.75 11.94
N LEU A 216 5.28 22.95 10.63
CA LEU A 216 6.39 23.76 10.13
C LEU A 216 6.37 25.16 10.74
N ARG A 217 5.19 25.79 10.87
CA ARG A 217 5.09 27.13 11.48
C ARG A 217 5.65 27.16 12.89
N LEU A 218 5.21 26.23 13.74
CA LEU A 218 5.62 26.22 15.14
C LEU A 218 7.08 25.78 15.30
N GLN A 219 7.51 24.79 14.51
CA GLN A 219 8.90 24.34 14.50
C GLN A 219 9.86 25.44 14.02
N ALA A 220 9.46 26.25 13.03
CA ALA A 220 10.27 27.37 12.56
C ALA A 220 10.46 28.45 13.66
N LEU A 221 9.39 28.80 14.40
CA LEU A 221 9.48 29.75 15.51
C LEU A 221 10.40 29.25 16.63
N ALA A 222 10.27 27.97 17.01
CA ALA A 222 11.17 27.35 17.98
C ALA A 222 12.61 27.31 17.47
N ASN A 223 12.83 27.02 16.18
CA ASN A 223 14.13 27.02 15.53
C ASN A 223 14.79 28.40 15.57
N TYR A 224 14.07 29.50 15.29
CA TYR A 224 14.65 30.85 15.35
C TYR A 224 15.17 31.23 16.75
N SER A 225 14.56 30.66 17.79
CA SER A 225 14.95 30.87 19.18
C SER A 225 16.05 29.91 19.65
N THR A 226 16.38 28.87 18.88
CA THR A 226 17.32 27.80 19.26
C THR A 226 18.40 27.59 18.20
N PHE A 227 18.21 26.66 17.26
CA PHE A 227 19.22 26.22 16.29
C PHE A 227 19.46 27.19 15.12
N ARG A 228 18.51 28.08 14.85
CA ARG A 228 18.58 29.11 13.80
C ARG A 228 19.00 28.56 12.43
N ASP A 229 18.57 27.34 12.09
CA ASP A 229 18.78 26.79 10.76
C ASP A 229 17.78 27.43 9.79
N LEU A 230 18.18 28.56 9.19
CA LEU A 230 17.36 29.32 8.26
C LEU A 230 17.23 28.62 6.90
N ASP A 231 18.25 27.88 6.49
CA ASP A 231 18.27 27.17 5.21
C ASP A 231 17.25 26.03 5.17
N LEU A 232 17.10 25.29 6.28
CA LEU A 232 16.08 24.25 6.38
C LEU A 232 14.66 24.83 6.30
N VAL A 233 14.41 25.99 6.91
CA VAL A 233 13.09 26.65 6.79
C VAL A 233 12.85 27.11 5.36
N LYS A 234 13.84 27.76 4.75
CA LYS A 234 13.78 28.20 3.34
C LYS A 234 13.52 27.02 2.40
N ARG A 235 14.20 25.89 2.59
CA ARG A 235 13.95 24.65 1.85
C ARG A 235 12.49 24.24 1.95
N CYS A 236 11.94 24.13 3.16
CA CYS A 236 10.57 23.70 3.39
C CYS A 236 9.55 24.64 2.72
N LEU A 237 9.75 25.96 2.80
CA LEU A 237 8.92 26.95 2.11
C LEU A 237 8.89 26.74 0.59
N PHE A 238 10.06 26.55 -0.02
CA PHE A 238 10.15 26.32 -1.46
C PHE A 238 9.61 24.96 -1.90
N GLN A 239 9.68 23.92 -1.05
CA GLN A 239 9.07 22.63 -1.37
C GLN A 239 7.55 22.73 -1.45
N PHE A 240 6.88 23.42 -0.51
CA PHE A 240 5.45 23.68 -0.61
C PHE A 240 5.11 24.51 -1.86
N ALA A 241 5.85 25.59 -2.11
CA ALA A 241 5.62 26.44 -3.26
C ALA A 241 5.82 25.71 -4.60
N ALA A 242 6.73 24.73 -4.65
CA ALA A 242 7.00 23.95 -5.86
C ALA A 242 5.85 23.02 -6.25
N VAL A 243 5.05 22.54 -5.29
CA VAL A 243 3.94 21.60 -5.51
C VAL A 243 2.56 22.25 -5.40
N ARG A 244 2.51 23.57 -5.44
CA ARG A 244 1.28 24.36 -5.46
C ARG A 244 0.37 23.97 -6.63
N ARG A 245 -0.93 23.86 -6.39
CA ARG A 245 -1.94 23.55 -7.42
C ARG A 245 -2.19 24.72 -8.37
N GLU A 246 -2.83 24.41 -9.50
CA GLU A 246 -3.27 25.40 -10.50
C GLU A 246 -4.25 26.44 -9.92
N ASP A 247 -5.09 26.04 -8.95
CA ASP A 247 -6.02 26.94 -8.26
C ASP A 247 -5.35 27.85 -7.21
N GLY A 248 -4.06 27.67 -6.98
CA GLY A 248 -3.26 28.43 -6.05
C GLY A 248 -3.12 27.82 -4.65
N SER A 249 -3.85 26.75 -4.35
CA SER A 249 -3.81 26.13 -3.03
C SER A 249 -2.53 25.32 -2.77
N LEU A 250 -2.11 25.33 -1.51
CA LEU A 250 -1.04 24.45 -1.01
C LEU A 250 -1.61 23.18 -0.37
N PRO A 251 -0.94 22.03 -0.53
CA PRO A 251 -1.31 20.81 0.18
C PRO A 251 -1.01 20.96 1.68
N ALA A 252 -1.74 20.24 2.52
CA ALA A 252 -1.53 20.26 3.97
C ALA A 252 -0.14 19.71 4.36
N CYS A 253 0.33 18.70 3.63
CA CYS A 253 1.68 18.15 3.74
C CYS A 253 2.27 17.73 2.39
N ILE A 254 3.57 17.43 2.40
CA ILE A 254 4.29 16.94 1.22
C ILE A 254 5.07 15.64 1.52
N PHE A 255 5.36 14.91 0.45
CA PHE A 255 6.26 13.77 0.44
C PHE A 255 7.56 14.16 -0.25
N GLU A 256 8.70 13.96 0.41
CA GLU A 256 10.02 14.20 -0.20
C GLU A 256 10.47 13.01 -1.10
N LYS A 257 9.97 11.80 -0.81
CA LYS A 257 10.45 10.54 -1.41
C LYS A 257 9.31 9.73 -2.03
N PRO A 258 9.55 8.99 -3.13
CA PRO A 258 10.81 8.94 -3.90
C PRO A 258 11.08 10.21 -4.71
N THR A 259 10.07 11.05 -4.91
CA THR A 259 10.13 12.35 -5.56
C THR A 259 9.27 13.33 -4.78
N LEU A 260 9.57 14.63 -4.88
CA LEU A 260 8.76 15.68 -4.25
C LEU A 260 7.32 15.62 -4.78
N THR A 261 6.34 15.41 -3.90
CA THR A 261 4.93 15.25 -4.29
C THR A 261 3.99 15.82 -3.24
N ALA A 262 2.96 16.54 -3.68
CA ALA A 262 1.89 17.03 -2.82
C ALA A 262 1.05 15.87 -2.25
N SER A 263 0.61 16.00 -1.00
CA SER A 263 -0.47 15.14 -0.49
C SER A 263 -1.81 15.42 -1.18
N THR A 264 -2.74 14.48 -1.01
CA THR A 264 -4.13 14.64 -1.43
C THR A 264 -4.95 15.49 -0.46
N ASP A 265 -4.41 15.75 0.73
CA ASP A 265 -5.09 16.43 1.84
C ASP A 265 -4.85 17.95 1.76
N TYR A 266 -5.94 18.72 1.88
CA TYR A 266 -5.92 20.18 1.78
C TYR A 266 -6.71 20.78 2.93
N ILE A 267 -5.97 21.23 3.94
CA ILE A 267 -6.47 21.87 5.16
C ILE A 267 -6.41 23.38 4.95
N ALA A 268 -7.55 24.06 5.01
CA ALA A 268 -7.66 25.45 4.57
C ALA A 268 -6.97 26.45 5.51
N ASP A 269 -7.00 26.19 6.81
CA ASP A 269 -6.24 26.96 7.80
C ASP A 269 -4.72 26.75 7.67
N TYR A 270 -4.27 25.56 7.31
CA TYR A 270 -2.85 25.30 7.04
C TYR A 270 -2.38 26.07 5.82
N ASP A 271 -3.12 26.01 4.72
CA ASP A 271 -2.85 26.78 3.50
C ASP A 271 -2.70 28.28 3.83
N ALA A 272 -3.68 28.87 4.52
CA ALA A 272 -3.64 30.27 4.91
C ALA A 272 -2.47 30.64 5.83
N LEU A 273 -2.07 29.74 6.73
CA LEU A 273 -0.96 29.97 7.67
C LEU A 273 0.41 30.07 6.97
N PHE A 274 0.54 29.61 5.74
CA PHE A 274 1.78 29.75 4.97
C PHE A 274 2.26 31.22 4.87
N ALA A 275 1.33 32.17 4.79
CA ALA A 275 1.63 33.60 4.81
C ALA A 275 2.41 34.03 6.07
N ALA A 276 2.03 33.47 7.23
CA ALA A 276 2.71 33.73 8.49
C ALA A 276 4.12 33.13 8.51
N ILE A 277 4.28 31.90 8.02
CA ILE A 277 5.61 31.25 7.96
C ILE A 277 6.58 32.05 7.07
N VAL A 278 6.11 32.54 5.92
CA VAL A 278 6.94 33.37 5.03
C VAL A 278 7.30 34.69 5.70
N TYR A 279 6.34 35.34 6.36
CA TYR A 279 6.60 36.58 7.10
C TYR A 279 7.61 36.39 8.23
N ASP A 280 7.40 35.39 9.09
CA ASP A 280 8.28 35.10 10.23
C ASP A 280 9.69 34.73 9.73
N TYR A 281 9.81 33.99 8.63
CA TYR A 281 11.09 33.71 7.98
C TYR A 281 11.78 34.98 7.50
N VAL A 282 11.07 35.89 6.80
CA VAL A 282 11.66 37.15 6.31
C VAL A 282 12.12 38.02 7.48
N GLU A 283 11.37 38.07 8.57
CA GLU A 283 11.75 38.82 9.76
C GLU A 283 12.95 38.20 10.48
N ALA A 284 13.00 36.87 10.62
CA ALA A 284 14.09 36.18 11.30
C ALA A 284 15.39 36.16 10.48
N SER A 285 15.30 36.03 9.15
CA SER A 285 16.47 35.89 8.26
C SER A 285 16.93 37.21 7.63
N GLY A 286 16.04 38.19 7.48
CA GLY A 286 16.27 39.36 6.64
C GLY A 286 16.25 39.07 5.13
N ASP A 287 15.92 37.85 4.71
CA ASP A 287 15.95 37.40 3.31
C ASP A 287 14.70 37.89 2.54
N MET A 288 14.78 39.15 2.12
CA MET A 288 13.76 39.83 1.32
C MET A 288 13.50 39.17 -0.03
N GLU A 289 14.53 38.55 -0.63
CA GLU A 289 14.44 37.93 -1.94
C GLU A 289 13.52 36.71 -1.91
N THR A 290 13.65 35.86 -0.89
CA THR A 290 12.73 34.73 -0.69
C THR A 290 11.30 35.20 -0.51
N GLY A 291 11.07 36.23 0.29
CA GLY A 291 9.72 36.80 0.46
C GLY A 291 9.15 37.34 -0.86
N LEU A 292 9.97 37.99 -1.69
CA LEU A 292 9.56 38.46 -3.03
C LEU A 292 9.26 37.30 -3.99
N LEU A 293 10.04 36.22 -3.97
CA LEU A 293 9.83 35.04 -4.81
C LEU A 293 8.54 34.29 -4.43
N LEU A 294 8.22 34.25 -3.14
CA LEU A 294 7.03 33.55 -2.61
C LEU A 294 5.78 34.43 -2.55
N TRP A 295 5.89 35.73 -2.89
CA TRP A 295 4.81 36.70 -2.75
C TRP A 295 3.50 36.29 -3.42
N GLU A 296 3.54 35.82 -4.67
CA GLU A 296 2.34 35.36 -5.38
C GLU A 296 1.74 34.11 -4.72
N THR A 297 2.56 33.19 -4.19
CA THR A 297 2.08 32.04 -3.42
C THR A 297 1.32 32.49 -2.16
N VAL A 298 1.87 33.46 -1.44
CA VAL A 298 1.22 34.02 -0.24
C VAL A 298 -0.14 34.67 -0.54
N LEU A 299 -0.29 35.35 -1.69
CA LEU A 299 -1.55 35.98 -2.09
C LEU A 299 -2.66 34.97 -2.40
N ASP A 300 -2.30 33.74 -2.77
CA ASP A 300 -3.25 32.69 -3.14
C ASP A 300 -3.76 31.87 -1.95
N CYS A 301 -2.90 31.64 -0.95
CA CYS A 301 -3.18 30.86 0.26
C CYS A 301 -4.52 31.19 0.98
N PRO A 302 -4.92 32.46 1.20
CA PRO A 302 -6.16 32.75 1.94
C PRO A 302 -7.44 32.48 1.13
N LYS A 303 -7.37 32.24 -0.19
CA LYS A 303 -8.55 32.16 -1.07
C LYS A 303 -9.57 31.11 -0.65
N ARG A 304 -9.12 29.95 -0.15
CA ARG A 304 -10.02 28.87 0.31
C ARG A 304 -10.84 29.32 1.52
N LEU A 305 -10.19 29.87 2.54
CA LEU A 305 -10.88 30.40 3.72
C LEU A 305 -11.77 31.61 3.36
N LEU A 306 -11.35 32.46 2.42
CA LEU A 306 -12.17 33.59 1.97
C LEU A 306 -13.51 33.15 1.36
N SER A 307 -13.60 31.95 0.78
CA SER A 307 -14.87 31.43 0.24
C SER A 307 -15.93 31.18 1.33
N ASN A 308 -15.51 30.93 2.56
CA ASN A 308 -16.38 30.75 3.73
C ASN A 308 -16.88 32.06 4.34
N LEU A 309 -16.39 33.21 3.87
CA LEU A 309 -16.75 34.51 4.42
C LEU A 309 -18.10 34.99 3.88
N ASN A 310 -19.06 35.29 4.76
CA ASN A 310 -20.33 35.86 4.36
C ASN A 310 -20.14 37.20 3.63
N SER A 311 -20.69 37.33 2.43
CA SER A 311 -20.48 38.50 1.56
C SER A 311 -21.07 39.80 2.10
N THR A 312 -21.99 39.73 3.06
CA THR A 312 -22.69 40.89 3.64
C THR A 312 -22.26 41.17 5.07
N SER A 313 -22.23 40.14 5.92
CA SER A 313 -21.86 40.31 7.33
C SER A 313 -20.35 40.25 7.58
N TYR A 314 -19.56 39.72 6.63
CA TYR A 314 -18.13 39.46 6.79
C TYR A 314 -17.80 38.51 7.97
N VAL A 315 -18.80 37.79 8.47
CA VAL A 315 -18.63 36.72 9.46
C VAL A 315 -18.20 35.45 8.73
N PHE A 316 -17.30 34.68 9.34
CA PHE A 316 -16.87 33.40 8.78
C PHE A 316 -17.88 32.31 9.14
N GLU A 317 -18.29 31.52 8.15
CA GLU A 317 -19.26 30.44 8.30
C GLU A 317 -18.60 29.12 7.88
N ALA A 318 -18.27 28.25 8.84
CA ALA A 318 -17.55 27.00 8.59
C ALA A 318 -18.28 26.10 7.58
N GLU A 319 -19.60 26.01 7.68
CA GLU A 319 -20.46 25.16 6.83
C GLU A 319 -20.70 25.72 5.42
N ARG A 320 -20.24 26.95 5.12
CA ARG A 320 -20.51 27.60 3.82
C ARG A 320 -19.75 26.97 2.66
N SER A 321 -18.65 26.29 2.94
CA SER A 321 -17.86 25.53 1.96
C SER A 321 -17.61 24.12 2.49
N LYS A 322 -17.16 23.23 1.61
CA LYS A 322 -16.74 21.87 1.98
C LYS A 322 -15.25 21.77 2.32
N HIS A 323 -14.56 22.90 2.50
CA HIS A 323 -13.14 22.90 2.83
C HIS A 323 -12.92 22.38 4.25
N HIS A 324 -11.99 21.46 4.40
CA HIS A 324 -11.61 20.96 5.72
C HIS A 324 -10.85 22.06 6.49
N ILE A 325 -11.27 22.29 7.74
CA ILE A 325 -10.68 23.24 8.68
C ILE A 325 -10.25 22.45 9.91
N PHE A 326 -8.98 22.52 10.26
CA PHE A 326 -8.39 21.69 11.31
C PHE A 326 -8.54 22.32 12.69
N LEU A 327 -7.88 23.43 12.99
CA LEU A 327 -7.70 24.06 14.32
C LEU A 327 -7.11 23.18 15.44
N ASP A 328 -7.71 22.01 15.72
CA ASP A 328 -7.31 21.05 16.76
C ASP A 328 -8.10 19.73 16.60
N TRP A 329 -7.57 18.66 17.21
CA TRP A 329 -8.20 17.34 17.29
C TRP A 329 -9.35 17.22 18.32
N ALA A 330 -9.67 18.28 19.06
CA ALA A 330 -10.79 18.28 20.00
C ALA A 330 -12.14 17.90 19.33
N LYS A 331 -12.77 16.85 19.85
CA LYS A 331 -14.03 16.28 19.33
C LYS A 331 -15.18 17.29 19.46
N GLY A 332 -15.92 17.49 18.37
CA GLY A 332 -17.09 18.37 18.33
C GLY A 332 -16.77 19.86 18.39
N LEU A 333 -15.50 20.26 18.18
CA LEU A 333 -15.09 21.67 18.15
C LEU A 333 -15.72 22.41 16.96
N ASP A 334 -16.52 23.44 17.23
CA ASP A 334 -17.03 24.37 16.23
C ASP A 334 -15.88 25.23 15.68
N LYS A 335 -15.82 25.34 14.35
CA LYS A 335 -14.68 25.96 13.65
C LYS A 335 -14.92 27.43 13.26
N SER A 336 -16.12 27.98 13.45
CA SER A 336 -16.52 29.26 12.85
C SER A 336 -15.72 30.45 13.37
N ALA A 337 -15.71 30.67 14.70
CA ALA A 337 -15.00 31.78 15.32
C ALA A 337 -13.47 31.60 15.25
N GLY A 338 -12.99 30.37 15.43
CA GLY A 338 -11.56 30.06 15.34
C GLY A 338 -11.02 30.32 13.94
N ALA A 339 -11.69 29.82 12.90
CA ALA A 339 -11.29 30.06 11.51
C ALA A 339 -11.47 31.53 11.07
N HIS A 340 -12.46 32.25 11.62
CA HIS A 340 -12.54 33.70 11.46
C HIS A 340 -11.26 34.38 11.98
N GLY A 341 -10.83 34.00 13.18
CA GLY A 341 -9.60 34.48 13.79
C GLY A 341 -8.36 34.14 12.97
N VAL A 342 -8.19 32.88 12.55
CA VAL A 342 -7.07 32.44 11.69
C VAL A 342 -7.03 33.25 10.39
N LEU A 343 -8.17 33.36 9.68
CA LEU A 343 -8.22 34.11 8.43
C LEU A 343 -7.85 35.59 8.66
N LEU A 344 -8.44 36.25 9.65
CA LEU A 344 -8.13 37.64 9.96
C LEU A 344 -6.65 37.84 10.34
N TYR A 345 -6.09 36.92 11.12
CA TYR A 345 -4.67 36.89 11.45
C TYR A 345 -3.81 36.81 10.19
N CYS A 346 -4.07 35.83 9.31
CA CYS A 346 -3.30 35.65 8.08
C CYS A 346 -3.41 36.87 7.15
N LEU A 347 -4.59 37.49 7.00
CA LEU A 347 -4.74 38.69 6.18
C LEU A 347 -3.92 39.87 6.74
N LYS A 348 -3.93 40.05 8.07
CA LYS A 348 -3.10 41.07 8.75
C LYS A 348 -1.61 40.80 8.53
N VAL A 349 -1.18 39.55 8.65
CA VAL A 349 0.23 39.17 8.44
C VAL A 349 0.65 39.33 6.97
N THR A 350 -0.20 38.98 5.99
CA THR A 350 0.08 39.24 4.58
C THR A 350 0.26 40.74 4.30
N ASN A 351 -0.54 41.61 4.94
CA ASN A 351 -0.34 43.06 4.86
C ASN A 351 0.99 43.50 5.50
N LYS A 352 1.39 42.94 6.64
CA LYS A 352 2.70 43.21 7.26
C LYS A 352 3.85 42.79 6.34
N LEU A 353 3.76 41.60 5.74
CA LEU A 353 4.73 41.14 4.74
C LEU A 353 4.77 42.07 3.53
N ALA A 354 3.62 42.55 3.04
CA ALA A 354 3.56 43.50 1.93
C ALA A 354 4.38 44.76 2.24
N VAL A 355 4.16 45.38 3.41
CA VAL A 355 4.93 46.55 3.86
C VAL A 355 6.41 46.22 3.93
N ARG A 356 6.76 45.07 4.51
CA ARG A 356 8.15 44.64 4.66
C ARG A 356 8.87 44.51 3.31
N LEU A 357 8.17 43.98 2.29
CA LEU A 357 8.65 43.76 0.92
C LEU A 357 8.49 44.99 -0.01
N ASP A 358 8.09 46.15 0.51
CA ASP A 358 7.78 47.37 -0.27
C ASP A 358 6.70 47.12 -1.34
N ARG A 359 5.63 46.41 -0.96
CA ARG A 359 4.42 46.13 -1.74
C ARG A 359 3.20 46.79 -1.11
N GLN A 360 2.18 47.04 -1.94
CA GLN A 360 0.91 47.59 -1.46
C GLN A 360 0.13 46.54 -0.64
N PRO A 361 -0.30 46.84 0.60
CA PRO A 361 -1.08 45.89 1.41
C PRO A 361 -2.46 45.59 0.78
N PRO A 362 -2.75 44.33 0.40
CA PRO A 362 -3.93 44.00 -0.40
C PRO A 362 -5.26 43.95 0.37
N TYR A 363 -5.25 43.77 1.70
CA TYR A 363 -6.47 43.41 2.45
C TYR A 363 -6.99 44.49 3.43
N ASN A 364 -6.55 45.74 3.30
CA ASN A 364 -6.89 46.81 4.26
C ASN A 364 -8.39 46.95 4.54
N GLU A 365 -9.23 47.07 3.50
CA GLU A 365 -10.69 47.18 3.68
C GLU A 365 -11.29 45.92 4.29
N LEU A 366 -10.85 44.73 3.86
CA LEU A 366 -11.42 43.48 4.32
C LEU A 366 -11.10 43.22 5.80
N ILE A 367 -9.88 43.53 6.22
CA ILE A 367 -9.44 43.44 7.63
C ILE A 367 -10.33 44.30 8.52
N LEU A 368 -10.64 45.54 8.13
CA LEU A 368 -11.54 46.42 8.90
C LEU A 368 -12.92 45.79 9.07
N LYS A 369 -13.53 45.34 7.95
CA LYS A 369 -14.87 44.75 7.97
C LYS A 369 -14.93 43.44 8.77
N MET A 370 -13.93 42.58 8.66
CA MET A 370 -13.84 41.35 9.44
C MET A 370 -13.60 41.64 10.93
N THR A 371 -12.75 42.61 11.26
CA THR A 371 -12.52 43.04 12.65
C THR A 371 -13.82 43.51 13.29
N ASP A 372 -14.62 44.31 12.57
CA ASP A 372 -15.95 44.72 13.04
C ASP A 372 -16.91 43.54 13.20
N ALA A 373 -16.90 42.60 12.25
CA ALA A 373 -17.75 41.41 12.24
C ALA A 373 -17.45 40.43 13.40
N ALA A 374 -16.23 40.46 13.95
CA ALA A 374 -15.83 39.62 15.07
C ALA A 374 -16.69 39.85 16.34
N ASN A 375 -17.32 41.01 16.48
CA ASN A 375 -18.28 41.30 17.56
C ASN A 375 -19.45 40.30 17.62
N SER A 376 -19.77 39.61 16.52
CA SER A 376 -20.79 38.56 16.50
C SER A 376 -20.43 37.35 17.39
N PHE A 377 -19.14 37.12 17.64
CA PHE A 377 -18.60 36.04 18.47
C PHE A 377 -18.44 36.43 19.94
N LEU A 378 -18.80 37.65 20.34
CA LEU A 378 -18.79 38.10 21.73
C LEU A 378 -20.21 38.11 22.30
N LYS A 379 -20.48 37.29 23.32
CA LYS A 379 -21.76 37.24 24.04
C LYS A 379 -21.52 37.32 25.53
N GLU A 380 -22.12 38.31 26.17
CA GLU A 380 -22.09 38.48 27.64
C GLU A 380 -20.68 38.46 28.26
N GLY A 381 -19.67 38.94 27.51
CA GLY A 381 -18.28 38.96 27.96
C GLY A 381 -17.54 37.62 27.84
N ILE A 382 -18.03 36.70 27.01
CA ILE A 382 -17.41 35.41 26.68
C ILE A 382 -17.34 35.26 25.15
N PHE A 383 -16.29 34.60 24.65
CA PHE A 383 -16.19 34.23 23.24
C PHE A 383 -16.99 32.96 22.95
N VAL A 384 -17.83 33.01 21.91
CA VAL A 384 -18.69 31.90 21.49
C VAL A 384 -18.53 31.63 19.99
N SER A 385 -18.83 30.41 19.57
CA SER A 385 -18.69 29.95 18.20
C SER A 385 -19.92 29.19 17.71
N GLY A 386 -20.24 29.37 16.43
CA GLY A 386 -21.35 28.69 15.77
C GLY A 386 -22.74 29.08 16.28
N GLN A 387 -23.76 28.47 15.70
CA GLN A 387 -25.16 28.73 16.08
C GLN A 387 -25.48 28.27 17.50
N ALA A 388 -24.80 27.21 17.97
CA ALA A 388 -24.95 26.66 19.31
C ALA A 388 -24.23 27.48 20.39
N GLN A 389 -23.52 28.56 20.02
CA GLN A 389 -22.74 29.40 20.93
C GLN A 389 -21.74 28.58 21.77
N GLN A 390 -21.07 27.62 21.15
CA GLN A 390 -20.07 26.79 21.82
C GLN A 390 -18.93 27.67 22.32
N ILE A 391 -18.51 27.42 23.56
CA ILE A 391 -17.37 28.10 24.19
C ILE A 391 -16.15 27.19 24.01
N SER A 392 -15.07 27.69 23.43
CA SER A 392 -13.86 26.90 23.22
C SER A 392 -12.58 27.74 23.36
N TYR A 393 -11.50 27.07 23.77
CA TYR A 393 -10.18 27.69 23.85
C TYR A 393 -9.68 28.07 22.45
N ALA A 394 -10.00 27.27 21.44
CA ALA A 394 -9.60 27.52 20.05
C ALA A 394 -10.16 28.84 19.51
N SER A 395 -11.47 29.06 19.66
CA SER A 395 -12.14 30.29 19.24
C SER A 395 -11.57 31.50 19.97
N ALA A 396 -11.40 31.37 21.28
CA ALA A 396 -10.92 32.44 22.14
C ALA A 396 -9.48 32.85 21.80
N ALA A 397 -8.57 31.87 21.64
CA ALA A 397 -7.17 32.12 21.32
C ALA A 397 -7.03 32.82 19.96
N TRP A 398 -7.68 32.30 18.92
CA TRP A 398 -7.56 32.88 17.57
C TRP A 398 -8.20 34.26 17.43
N LEU A 399 -9.26 34.57 18.18
CA LEU A 399 -9.83 35.93 18.23
C LEU A 399 -8.92 36.94 18.96
N VAL A 400 -8.14 36.47 19.94
CA VAL A 400 -7.11 37.29 20.60
C VAL A 400 -5.93 37.50 19.66
N LEU A 401 -5.38 36.43 19.09
CA LEU A 401 -4.19 36.47 18.24
C LEU A 401 -4.37 37.31 16.98
N CYS A 402 -5.58 37.33 16.43
CA CYS A 402 -5.89 38.18 15.28
C CYS A 402 -6.15 39.65 15.67
N GLU A 403 -6.04 40.02 16.94
CA GLU A 403 -6.31 41.35 17.48
C GLU A 403 -7.70 41.87 17.05
N ALA A 404 -8.74 41.05 17.21
CA ALA A 404 -10.11 41.42 16.82
C ALA A 404 -10.75 42.45 17.78
N PHE A 405 -10.23 42.57 19.01
CA PHE A 405 -10.80 43.39 20.07
C PHE A 405 -9.74 44.25 20.75
N PRO A 406 -10.12 45.37 21.38
CA PRO A 406 -9.22 46.15 22.23
C PRO A 406 -8.60 45.28 23.34
N PRO A 407 -7.31 45.47 23.69
CA PRO A 407 -6.58 44.59 24.61
C PRO A 407 -7.27 44.35 25.97
N GLU A 408 -7.88 45.38 26.56
CA GLU A 408 -8.59 45.23 27.84
C GLU A 408 -9.83 44.34 27.75
N ILE A 409 -10.61 44.49 26.67
CA ILE A 409 -11.80 43.66 26.41
C ILE A 409 -11.38 42.25 26.09
N ALA A 410 -10.38 42.09 25.21
CA ALA A 410 -9.81 40.80 24.84
C ALA A 410 -9.31 40.05 26.08
N ARG A 411 -8.53 40.72 26.95
CA ARG A 411 -7.99 40.12 28.18
C ARG A 411 -9.08 39.63 29.12
N LYS A 412 -10.05 40.50 29.43
CA LYS A 412 -11.15 40.14 30.32
C LYS A 412 -11.97 38.97 29.77
N THR A 413 -12.34 39.04 28.49
CA THR A 413 -13.18 38.04 27.81
C THR A 413 -12.45 36.70 27.68
N PHE A 414 -11.17 36.74 27.32
CA PHE A 414 -10.35 35.56 27.15
C PHE A 414 -10.20 34.79 28.47
N LEU A 415 -9.78 35.46 29.55
CA LEU A 415 -9.67 34.82 30.87
C LEU A 415 -11.02 34.28 31.37
N ALA A 416 -12.12 35.02 31.16
CA ALA A 416 -13.46 34.53 31.48
C ALA A 416 -13.84 33.29 30.67
N THR A 417 -13.44 33.24 29.40
CA THR A 417 -13.68 32.09 28.50
C THR A 417 -12.88 30.86 28.95
N LEU A 418 -11.59 31.03 29.29
CA LEU A 418 -10.75 29.93 29.77
C LEU A 418 -11.24 29.38 31.12
N ALA A 419 -11.74 30.24 32.00
CA ALA A 419 -12.29 29.86 33.30
C ALA A 419 -13.69 29.21 33.21
N HIS A 420 -14.36 29.24 32.05
CA HIS A 420 -15.70 28.73 31.91
C HIS A 420 -15.72 27.18 31.97
N PRO A 421 -16.56 26.54 32.82
CA PRO A 421 -16.50 25.10 33.06
C PRO A 421 -16.85 24.25 31.83
N ASN A 422 -17.69 24.77 30.93
CA ASN A 422 -18.10 24.08 29.71
C ASN A 422 -17.22 24.41 28.49
N ALA A 423 -16.10 25.13 28.68
CA ALA A 423 -15.22 25.47 27.57
C ALA A 423 -14.52 24.22 27.04
N VAL A 424 -14.63 23.98 25.73
CA VAL A 424 -13.90 22.90 25.05
C VAL A 424 -12.41 23.21 25.10
N LYS A 425 -11.65 22.34 25.74
CA LYS A 425 -10.20 22.45 25.91
C LYS A 425 -9.46 21.86 24.70
N PRO A 426 -8.23 22.32 24.43
CA PRO A 426 -7.36 21.69 23.44
C PRO A 426 -7.02 20.25 23.81
N LEU A 427 -6.96 19.37 22.80
CA LEU A 427 -6.43 18.00 22.96
C LEU A 427 -4.91 17.95 22.75
N THR A 428 -4.37 18.86 21.93
CA THR A 428 -2.97 18.81 21.49
C THR A 428 -2.13 19.99 22.01
N PRO A 429 -0.80 19.80 22.19
CA PRO A 429 0.10 20.91 22.45
C PRO A 429 0.11 21.96 21.34
N TYR A 430 -0.24 21.58 20.11
CA TYR A 430 -0.35 22.50 18.97
C TYR A 430 -1.33 23.64 19.25
N LEU A 431 -2.55 23.34 19.74
CA LEU A 431 -3.49 24.40 20.08
C LEU A 431 -3.16 25.06 21.43
N TRP A 432 -2.60 24.32 22.40
CA TRP A 432 -2.12 24.92 23.65
C TRP A 432 -1.04 25.99 23.44
N HIS A 433 -0.18 25.84 22.42
CA HIS A 433 0.77 26.88 22.01
C HIS A 433 0.04 28.21 21.71
N HIS A 434 -1.01 28.17 20.90
CA HIS A 434 -1.77 29.37 20.53
C HIS A 434 -2.50 29.99 21.73
N VAL A 435 -2.92 29.17 22.71
CA VAL A 435 -3.45 29.67 23.99
C VAL A 435 -2.38 30.39 24.80
N CYS A 436 -1.16 29.83 24.87
CA CYS A 436 -0.03 30.48 25.54
C CYS A 436 0.38 31.79 24.86
N ASP A 437 0.39 31.81 23.52
CA ASP A 437 0.69 33.00 22.72
C ASP A 437 -0.36 34.11 22.95
N ALA A 438 -1.64 33.73 23.00
CA ALA A 438 -2.72 34.65 23.35
C ALA A 438 -2.58 35.20 24.79
N LEU A 439 -2.21 34.37 25.77
CA LEU A 439 -1.94 34.83 27.13
C LEU A 439 -0.76 35.82 27.17
N ALA A 440 0.33 35.50 26.46
CA ALA A 440 1.52 36.34 26.38
C ALA A 440 1.22 37.69 25.70
N MET A 441 0.46 37.68 24.59
CA MET A 441 0.02 38.88 23.87
C MET A 441 -0.82 39.82 24.75
N LEU A 442 -1.60 39.26 25.68
CA LEU A 442 -2.42 40.02 26.63
C LEU A 442 -1.68 40.42 27.92
N GLY A 443 -0.39 40.09 28.04
CA GLY A 443 0.42 40.36 29.24
C GLY A 443 0.07 39.48 30.44
N CYS A 444 -0.63 38.36 30.24
CA CYS A 444 -0.97 37.37 31.27
C CYS A 444 0.16 36.34 31.44
N TYR A 445 1.37 36.82 31.76
CA TYR A 445 2.56 35.97 31.79
C TYR A 445 2.53 34.93 32.91
N ASN A 446 1.96 35.26 34.07
CA ASN A 446 1.86 34.31 35.18
C ASN A 446 0.96 33.14 34.81
N GLU A 447 -0.23 33.43 34.28
CA GLU A 447 -1.18 32.43 33.81
C GLU A 447 -0.58 31.57 32.67
N CYS A 448 0.22 32.18 31.80
CA CYS A 448 0.94 31.47 30.73
C CYS A 448 1.98 30.50 31.30
N VAL A 449 2.83 30.95 32.24
CA VAL A 449 3.84 30.10 32.87
C VAL A 449 3.21 28.98 33.70
N ASP A 450 2.14 29.28 34.43
CA ASP A 450 1.39 28.27 35.20
C ASP A 450 0.80 27.19 34.28
N LEU A 451 0.27 27.59 33.12
CA LEU A 451 -0.20 26.67 32.10
C LEU A 451 0.95 25.83 31.52
N ILE A 452 2.10 26.44 31.23
CA ILE A 452 3.29 25.73 30.72
C ILE A 452 3.74 24.66 31.71
N LYS A 453 3.87 25.02 32.99
CA LYS A 453 4.25 24.09 34.06
C LYS A 453 3.21 22.99 34.26
N SER A 454 1.92 23.33 34.21
CA SER A 454 0.88 22.32 34.41
C SER A 454 0.79 21.32 33.26
N TYR A 455 0.90 21.77 32.00
CA TYR A 455 0.65 20.90 30.84
C TYR A 455 1.94 20.22 30.37
N TRP A 456 2.98 20.98 30.02
CA TRP A 456 4.26 20.41 29.58
C TRP A 456 5.05 19.85 30.75
N GLY A 457 4.99 20.49 31.92
CA GLY A 457 5.61 19.93 33.12
C GLY A 457 4.98 18.60 33.54
N GLY A 458 3.67 18.42 33.33
CA GLY A 458 3.00 17.12 33.51
C GLY A 458 3.59 16.01 32.63
N MET A 459 3.95 16.31 31.37
CA MET A 459 4.65 15.34 30.51
C MET A 459 6.08 15.06 31.00
N VAL A 460 6.82 16.08 31.42
CA VAL A 460 8.17 15.93 31.98
C VAL A 460 8.15 15.06 33.25
N GLU A 461 7.22 15.31 34.16
CA GLU A 461 7.01 14.52 35.37
C GLU A 461 6.59 13.07 35.07
N ALA A 462 5.86 12.85 33.96
CA ALA A 462 5.54 11.54 33.44
C ALA A 462 6.73 10.83 32.75
N GLY A 463 7.87 11.51 32.59
CA GLY A 463 9.12 10.95 32.06
C GLY A 463 9.34 11.19 30.57
N ALA A 464 8.73 12.21 29.98
CA ALA A 464 8.94 12.57 28.58
C ALA A 464 10.34 13.15 28.33
N ASP A 465 11.09 12.55 27.39
CA ASP A 465 12.34 13.13 26.87
C ASP A 465 12.11 14.04 25.65
N THR A 466 10.95 13.88 25.00
CA THR A 466 10.41 14.66 23.90
C THR A 466 8.91 14.85 24.11
N PHE A 467 8.35 15.99 23.69
CA PHE A 467 6.93 16.27 23.87
C PHE A 467 6.06 15.45 22.91
N TRP A 468 4.90 15.03 23.42
CA TRP A 468 3.98 14.15 22.71
C TRP A 468 3.03 14.94 21.81
N GLU A 469 2.55 14.32 20.75
CA GLU A 469 1.58 14.91 19.82
C GLU A 469 0.20 15.14 20.49
N CYS A 470 -0.17 14.23 21.39
CA CYS A 470 -1.43 14.25 22.14
C CYS A 470 -1.13 13.98 23.62
N TYR A 471 -1.75 14.74 24.51
CA TYR A 471 -1.61 14.56 25.95
C TYR A 471 -2.87 14.98 26.68
N ASP A 472 -3.47 14.01 27.38
CA ASP A 472 -4.46 14.24 28.42
C ASP A 472 -3.84 13.85 29.77
N ALA A 473 -3.79 14.79 30.70
CA ALA A 473 -3.24 14.57 32.04
C ALA A 473 -4.03 13.51 32.86
N GLN A 474 -5.26 13.20 32.47
CA GLN A 474 -6.12 12.22 33.13
C GLN A 474 -6.17 10.87 32.43
N ASP A 475 -5.71 10.80 31.18
CA ASP A 475 -5.80 9.59 30.37
C ASP A 475 -4.53 9.38 29.53
N CYS A 476 -3.70 8.43 29.97
CA CYS A 476 -2.49 8.04 29.26
C CYS A 476 -2.73 7.28 27.95
N MET A 477 -3.98 6.88 27.66
CA MET A 477 -4.39 6.20 26.44
C MET A 477 -5.08 7.13 25.43
N ALA A 478 -5.26 8.42 25.77
CA ALA A 478 -5.95 9.38 24.92
C ALA A 478 -5.28 9.48 23.54
N SER A 479 -6.06 9.21 22.49
CA SER A 479 -5.57 9.14 21.10
C SER A 479 -6.64 9.61 20.11
N PRO A 480 -6.30 10.51 19.17
CA PRO A 480 -7.22 10.85 18.07
C PRO A 480 -7.26 9.76 16.96
N TYR A 481 -6.47 8.69 17.09
CA TYR A 481 -6.22 7.71 16.03
C TYR A 481 -6.96 6.37 16.20
N GLY A 482 -7.70 6.18 17.28
CA GLY A 482 -8.37 4.91 17.60
C GLY A 482 -8.08 4.42 19.02
N ASP A 483 -8.88 3.44 19.43
CA ASP A 483 -9.18 2.94 20.79
C ASP A 483 -9.53 4.01 21.83
N ASP A 484 -10.46 4.87 21.44
CA ASP A 484 -11.53 5.42 22.29
C ASP A 484 -12.44 4.25 22.77
N ASP A 485 -12.03 3.49 23.78
CA ASP A 485 -12.96 2.71 24.61
C ASP A 485 -12.36 2.42 25.99
N ALA A 486 -12.58 3.35 26.92
CA ALA A 486 -12.25 3.28 28.34
C ALA A 486 -13.03 2.19 29.12
N ALA A 487 -13.32 1.03 28.52
CA ALA A 487 -14.17 -0.02 29.09
C ALA A 487 -13.66 -1.48 28.97
N ARG A 488 -12.38 -1.75 28.62
CA ARG A 488 -11.91 -3.14 28.43
C ARG A 488 -10.82 -3.70 29.35
N TYR A 489 -10.34 -3.00 30.36
CA TYR A 489 -9.41 -3.61 31.33
C TYR A 489 -9.83 -3.40 32.79
N GLY A 490 -11.05 -3.85 33.10
CA GLY A 490 -11.48 -4.15 34.47
C GLY A 490 -11.56 -5.66 34.70
N GLN A 491 -10.58 -6.20 35.44
CA GLN A 491 -10.59 -7.48 36.18
C GLN A 491 -10.86 -8.81 35.43
N GLY A 492 -9.97 -9.79 35.62
CA GLY A 492 -10.21 -11.17 35.18
C GLY A 492 -9.03 -12.14 35.39
N GLU A 493 -8.73 -12.41 36.66
CA GLU A 493 -8.10 -13.61 37.26
C GLU A 493 -7.20 -14.58 36.46
N ARG A 494 -6.04 -14.89 37.09
CA ARG A 494 -5.28 -16.14 36.93
C ARG A 494 -6.13 -17.36 37.30
N ARG A 495 -6.11 -18.41 36.48
CA ARG A 495 -6.24 -19.85 36.87
C ARG A 495 -5.43 -20.68 35.87
N SER A 496 -4.22 -21.11 36.25
CA SER A 496 -3.85 -22.43 36.83
C SER A 496 -3.80 -23.57 35.82
N GLU A 497 -2.65 -24.24 35.81
CA GLU A 497 -2.30 -25.44 35.05
C GLU A 497 -3.23 -26.64 35.27
N ALA A 498 -3.21 -27.54 34.27
CA ALA A 498 -3.47 -28.98 34.31
C ALA A 498 -4.90 -29.46 34.62
N ASP A 499 -5.57 -30.02 33.61
CA ASP A 499 -6.05 -31.41 33.69
C ASP A 499 -6.54 -32.00 32.35
N SER A 500 -6.07 -33.23 32.11
CA SER A 500 -6.73 -34.35 31.41
C SER A 500 -7.04 -34.32 29.90
N LEU A 501 -6.26 -35.19 29.23
CA LEU A 501 -6.60 -36.06 28.10
C LEU A 501 -8.04 -36.64 28.07
N VAL A 502 -8.42 -37.03 26.85
CA VAL A 502 -9.48 -37.98 26.42
C VAL A 502 -10.79 -37.35 25.93
N ASN A 503 -10.92 -37.16 24.61
CA ASN A 503 -11.95 -37.82 23.81
C ASN A 503 -11.66 -37.72 22.31
N LEU A 504 -11.22 -38.84 21.74
CA LEU A 504 -11.22 -39.14 20.32
C LEU A 504 -12.66 -39.56 19.93
N THR A 505 -13.33 -38.76 19.10
CA THR A 505 -14.24 -39.15 17.99
C THR A 505 -15.24 -38.02 17.70
N ALA A 506 -14.94 -37.18 16.71
CA ALA A 506 -15.93 -36.40 15.98
C ALA A 506 -15.42 -36.19 14.54
N THR A 507 -16.33 -36.39 13.60
CA THR A 507 -16.20 -36.15 12.15
C THR A 507 -15.59 -34.78 11.83
N PRO A 508 -14.89 -34.62 10.68
CA PRO A 508 -14.15 -33.40 10.38
C PRO A 508 -15.14 -32.25 10.13
N GLN A 509 -15.29 -31.37 11.12
CA GLN A 509 -15.81 -30.04 10.89
C GLN A 509 -14.74 -29.24 10.14
N SER A 510 -15.16 -28.54 9.09
CA SER A 510 -14.34 -27.62 8.30
C SER A 510 -13.52 -26.73 9.23
N ILE A 511 -12.20 -26.81 9.10
CA ILE A 511 -11.26 -25.92 9.78
C ILE A 511 -11.55 -24.51 9.26
N PRO A 512 -11.89 -23.53 10.12
CA PRO A 512 -11.97 -22.14 9.70
C PRO A 512 -10.58 -21.71 9.25
N ALA A 513 -10.48 -21.05 8.09
CA ALA A 513 -9.22 -20.50 7.61
C ALA A 513 -8.61 -19.57 8.69
N PRO A 514 -7.29 -19.56 8.88
CA PRO A 514 -6.64 -18.76 9.91
C PRO A 514 -6.94 -17.27 9.70
N GLU A 515 -7.45 -16.62 10.76
CA GLU A 515 -7.68 -15.17 10.81
C GLU A 515 -6.35 -14.43 10.57
N GLY A 516 -6.26 -13.77 9.42
CA GLY A 516 -5.03 -13.16 8.91
C GLY A 516 -4.88 -13.23 7.39
N HIS A 517 -5.67 -14.05 6.70
CA HIS A 517 -5.80 -13.98 5.25
C HIS A 517 -6.65 -12.76 4.86
N VAL A 518 -6.02 -11.75 4.26
CA VAL A 518 -6.76 -10.78 3.44
C VAL A 518 -7.29 -11.56 2.24
N GLU A 519 -8.54 -12.03 2.31
CA GLU A 519 -9.21 -12.58 1.13
C GLU A 519 -9.27 -11.48 0.07
N ARG A 520 -8.45 -11.58 -0.98
CA ARG A 520 -8.61 -10.74 -2.16
C ARG A 520 -10.01 -10.98 -2.71
N PHE A 521 -10.83 -9.94 -2.77
CA PHE A 521 -12.18 -10.03 -3.29
C PHE A 521 -12.14 -10.40 -4.79
N SER A 522 -12.33 -11.69 -5.09
CA SER A 522 -12.46 -12.18 -6.46
C SER A 522 -13.91 -12.06 -6.94
N GLU A 523 -14.10 -11.63 -8.19
CA GLU A 523 -15.37 -11.77 -8.92
C GLU A 523 -15.24 -12.76 -10.08
N GLY A 524 -14.41 -13.81 -9.93
CA GLY A 524 -14.27 -14.90 -10.92
C GLY A 524 -15.60 -15.61 -11.22
N LEU A 525 -15.57 -16.60 -12.12
CA LEU A 525 -16.78 -17.28 -12.59
C LEU A 525 -17.68 -17.77 -11.43
N ASP A 526 -17.14 -18.45 -10.42
CA ASP A 526 -17.95 -19.02 -9.33
C ASP A 526 -18.69 -17.91 -8.53
N ARG A 527 -18.07 -16.74 -8.36
CA ARG A 527 -18.69 -15.59 -7.69
C ARG A 527 -19.76 -14.89 -8.53
N ILE A 528 -19.67 -14.98 -9.85
CA ILE A 528 -20.75 -14.51 -10.75
C ILE A 528 -21.97 -15.40 -10.61
N LEU A 529 -21.77 -16.71 -10.40
CA LEU A 529 -22.87 -17.67 -10.26
C LEU A 529 -23.66 -17.49 -8.95
N THR A 530 -23.12 -16.77 -7.97
CA THR A 530 -23.84 -16.41 -6.74
C THR A 530 -24.71 -15.15 -6.89
N TRP A 531 -24.78 -14.54 -8.06
CA TRP A 531 -25.64 -13.37 -8.31
C TRP A 531 -27.12 -13.77 -8.24
N ASN A 532 -27.98 -12.87 -7.75
CA ASN A 532 -29.41 -13.14 -7.50
C ASN A 532 -30.19 -13.49 -8.77
N VAL A 533 -29.65 -13.15 -9.95
CA VAL A 533 -30.22 -13.54 -11.24
C VAL A 533 -30.11 -15.04 -11.53
N PHE A 534 -29.19 -15.75 -10.84
CA PHE A 534 -29.02 -17.19 -10.91
C PHE A 534 -29.65 -17.89 -9.69
N PRO A 535 -30.04 -19.17 -9.80
CA PRO A 535 -30.48 -19.98 -8.66
C PRO A 535 -29.39 -20.10 -7.58
N GLN A 536 -29.79 -20.09 -6.31
CA GLN A 536 -28.88 -20.08 -5.15
C GLN A 536 -28.21 -21.45 -4.85
N GLU A 537 -28.42 -22.47 -5.69
CA GLU A 537 -27.97 -23.86 -5.48
C GLU A 537 -26.89 -24.29 -6.49
N ILE A 538 -26.17 -23.35 -7.13
CA ILE A 538 -25.07 -23.69 -8.04
C ILE A 538 -23.80 -23.87 -7.20
N ASP A 539 -23.33 -25.11 -7.09
CA ASP A 539 -22.07 -25.42 -6.43
C ASP A 539 -20.85 -24.84 -7.20
N PRO A 540 -19.77 -24.45 -6.51
CA PRO A 540 -18.54 -24.01 -7.15
C PRO A 540 -17.98 -25.08 -8.10
N ILE A 541 -17.47 -24.66 -9.25
CA ILE A 541 -16.98 -25.62 -10.25
C ILE A 541 -15.69 -26.27 -9.75
N PRO A 542 -15.64 -27.60 -9.57
CA PRO A 542 -14.42 -28.29 -9.16
C PRO A 542 -13.35 -28.19 -10.25
N VAL A 543 -12.17 -27.71 -9.87
CA VAL A 543 -11.01 -27.50 -10.76
C VAL A 543 -9.96 -28.59 -10.66
N ASP A 544 -10.13 -29.51 -9.71
CA ASP A 544 -9.31 -30.72 -9.51
C ASP A 544 -10.23 -31.92 -9.35
N ASP A 545 -9.96 -32.98 -10.11
CA ASP A 545 -10.69 -34.25 -10.08
C ASP A 545 -9.88 -35.37 -9.36
N GLY A 546 -8.73 -35.02 -8.78
CA GLY A 546 -7.83 -35.92 -8.06
C GLY A 546 -7.13 -36.94 -8.96
N ARG A 547 -7.26 -36.84 -10.30
CA ARG A 547 -6.62 -37.78 -11.23
C ARG A 547 -5.15 -37.45 -11.41
N LEU A 548 -4.32 -38.46 -11.20
CA LEU A 548 -2.89 -38.37 -11.51
C LEU A 548 -2.68 -38.29 -13.03
N MET A 549 -1.77 -37.42 -13.43
CA MET A 549 -1.38 -37.31 -14.83
C MET A 549 -0.67 -38.57 -15.31
N ALA A 550 -0.93 -38.97 -16.56
CA ALA A 550 -0.33 -40.15 -17.15
C ALA A 550 1.20 -40.02 -17.19
N MET A 551 1.89 -41.12 -16.88
CA MET A 551 3.35 -41.20 -16.80
C MET A 551 3.82 -42.46 -17.56
N PRO A 552 3.91 -42.41 -18.91
CA PRO A 552 4.38 -43.54 -19.69
C PRO A 552 5.79 -43.97 -19.28
N ASP A 553 6.06 -45.28 -19.25
CA ASP A 553 7.40 -45.81 -18.99
C ASP A 553 8.30 -45.82 -20.22
N GLU A 554 7.71 -45.78 -21.42
CA GLU A 554 8.44 -45.74 -22.67
C GLU A 554 9.21 -44.42 -22.83
N LEU A 555 10.50 -44.53 -23.18
CA LEU A 555 11.36 -43.36 -23.36
C LEU A 555 11.00 -42.59 -24.65
N PRO A 556 11.08 -41.25 -24.64
CA PRO A 556 10.88 -40.44 -25.83
C PRO A 556 12.09 -40.49 -26.78
N PRO A 557 11.91 -40.15 -28.07
CA PRO A 557 13.00 -40.10 -29.05
C PRO A 557 13.97 -38.93 -28.79
N ILE A 558 15.20 -39.22 -28.38
CA ILE A 558 16.21 -38.20 -28.02
C ILE A 558 17.16 -37.81 -29.18
N SER A 559 16.79 -38.07 -30.43
CA SER A 559 17.65 -37.72 -31.56
C SER A 559 17.77 -36.19 -31.68
N PHE A 560 18.96 -35.70 -32.03
CA PHE A 560 19.21 -34.26 -32.15
C PHE A 560 18.20 -33.53 -33.06
N PRO A 561 17.83 -34.05 -34.25
CA PRO A 561 16.81 -33.41 -35.09
C PRO A 561 15.44 -33.30 -34.42
N GLU A 562 15.03 -34.31 -33.65
CA GLU A 562 13.74 -34.33 -32.97
C GLU A 562 13.71 -33.38 -31.77
N LEU A 563 14.78 -33.35 -30.97
CA LEU A 563 14.90 -32.40 -29.86
C LEU A 563 14.91 -30.95 -30.36
N LYS A 564 15.66 -30.63 -31.44
CA LYS A 564 15.65 -29.30 -32.07
C LYS A 564 14.28 -28.93 -32.65
N ARG A 565 13.55 -29.91 -33.22
CA ARG A 565 12.17 -29.72 -33.71
C ARG A 565 11.25 -29.24 -32.59
N LEU A 566 11.22 -29.98 -31.48
CA LEU A 566 10.37 -29.68 -30.32
C LEU A 566 10.80 -28.40 -29.60
N GLN A 567 12.09 -28.16 -29.48
CA GLN A 567 12.63 -26.91 -28.95
C GLN A 567 12.13 -25.70 -29.77
N LYS A 568 12.17 -25.79 -31.11
CA LYS A 568 11.69 -24.70 -31.98
C LYS A 568 10.18 -24.46 -31.81
N CYS A 569 9.39 -25.52 -31.63
CA CYS A 569 7.96 -25.39 -31.31
C CYS A 569 7.74 -24.67 -29.97
N TYR A 570 8.49 -25.00 -28.92
CA TYR A 570 8.40 -24.31 -27.63
C TYR A 570 8.79 -22.82 -27.76
N LEU A 571 9.87 -22.53 -28.48
CA LEU A 571 10.38 -21.16 -28.62
C LEU A 571 9.35 -20.23 -29.31
N SER A 572 8.67 -20.72 -30.35
CA SER A 572 7.69 -19.91 -31.08
C SER A 572 6.38 -19.71 -30.32
N THR A 573 5.97 -20.68 -29.50
CA THR A 573 4.62 -20.70 -28.90
C THR A 573 4.56 -20.23 -27.46
N VAL A 574 5.58 -20.56 -26.65
CA VAL A 574 5.57 -20.31 -25.20
C VAL A 574 6.65 -19.30 -24.81
N HIS A 575 7.87 -19.48 -25.31
CA HIS A 575 8.99 -18.61 -24.93
C HIS A 575 8.81 -17.17 -25.41
N SER A 576 8.24 -16.98 -26.61
CA SER A 576 7.94 -15.67 -27.19
C SER A 576 7.10 -14.78 -26.27
N VAL A 577 6.23 -15.37 -25.45
CA VAL A 577 5.38 -14.65 -24.49
C VAL A 577 5.80 -14.86 -23.03
N ASN A 578 6.74 -15.77 -22.76
CA ASN A 578 7.33 -16.03 -21.44
C ASN A 578 8.85 -16.28 -21.61
N PRO A 579 9.67 -15.23 -21.74
CA PRO A 579 11.09 -15.35 -22.06
C PRO A 579 11.93 -15.76 -20.83
N ILE A 580 11.69 -16.96 -20.32
CA ILE A 580 12.25 -17.48 -19.06
C ILE A 580 13.54 -18.29 -19.23
N LEU A 581 14.01 -18.51 -20.46
CA LEU A 581 15.20 -19.31 -20.81
C LEU A 581 16.21 -18.50 -21.64
N ASP A 582 17.50 -18.82 -21.51
CA ASP A 582 18.51 -18.36 -22.46
C ASP A 582 18.55 -19.36 -23.63
N VAL A 583 18.31 -18.89 -24.86
CA VAL A 583 18.22 -19.74 -26.04
C VAL A 583 19.54 -20.44 -26.35
N ALA A 584 20.68 -19.77 -26.13
CA ALA A 584 21.99 -20.36 -26.37
C ALA A 584 22.33 -21.43 -25.33
N VAL A 585 21.97 -21.21 -24.06
CA VAL A 585 22.13 -22.23 -23.00
C VAL A 585 21.23 -23.44 -23.26
N LEU A 586 19.98 -23.20 -23.67
CA LEU A 586 19.06 -24.26 -24.02
C LEU A 586 19.57 -25.10 -25.21
N ASP A 587 20.16 -24.47 -26.22
CA ASP A 587 20.79 -25.16 -27.34
C ASP A 587 21.93 -26.08 -26.88
N GLN A 588 22.78 -25.61 -25.96
CA GLN A 588 23.85 -26.43 -25.38
C GLN A 588 23.29 -27.63 -24.61
N TYR A 589 22.21 -27.44 -23.84
CA TYR A 589 21.58 -28.52 -23.09
C TYR A 589 20.93 -29.56 -24.02
N VAL A 590 20.29 -29.12 -25.10
CA VAL A 590 19.73 -30.00 -26.13
C VAL A 590 20.83 -30.84 -26.79
N THR A 591 21.93 -30.23 -27.20
CA THR A 591 23.08 -30.97 -27.77
C THR A 591 23.60 -32.01 -26.79
N LYS A 592 23.84 -31.61 -25.53
CA LYS A 592 24.35 -32.50 -24.49
C LYS A 592 23.44 -33.70 -24.22
N VAL A 593 22.13 -33.50 -24.17
CA VAL A 593 21.15 -34.58 -23.97
C VAL A 593 21.12 -35.52 -25.18
N SER A 594 21.25 -34.97 -26.40
CA SER A 594 21.27 -35.79 -27.62
C SER A 594 22.52 -36.68 -27.74
N GLU A 595 23.67 -36.21 -27.23
CA GLU A 595 24.94 -36.92 -27.30
C GLU A 595 25.14 -37.90 -26.13
N ASN A 596 24.73 -37.52 -24.92
CA ASN A 596 25.03 -38.26 -23.69
C ASN A 596 23.83 -39.02 -23.11
N GLY A 597 22.63 -38.82 -23.65
CA GLY A 597 21.41 -39.44 -23.18
C GLY A 597 20.76 -38.73 -21.99
N LEU A 598 19.75 -39.39 -21.40
CA LEU A 598 18.92 -38.85 -20.32
C LEU A 598 19.53 -39.12 -18.94
N ASP A 599 20.40 -38.23 -18.46
CA ASP A 599 20.97 -38.32 -17.10
C ASP A 599 19.98 -37.80 -16.03
N TRP A 600 20.37 -37.80 -14.74
CA TRP A 600 19.50 -37.35 -13.63
C TRP A 600 19.60 -35.85 -13.34
N THR A 601 20.12 -35.02 -14.23
CA THR A 601 20.34 -33.58 -13.97
C THR A 601 19.08 -32.73 -14.15
N THR A 602 19.11 -31.54 -13.55
CA THR A 602 18.14 -30.46 -13.79
C THR A 602 18.19 -29.95 -15.23
N GLN A 603 19.34 -30.07 -15.92
CA GLN A 603 19.48 -29.77 -17.35
C GLN A 603 18.63 -30.70 -18.21
N THR A 604 18.70 -32.02 -17.97
CA THR A 604 17.82 -32.99 -18.63
C THR A 604 16.36 -32.78 -18.27
N CYS A 605 16.05 -32.38 -17.02
CA CYS A 605 14.69 -32.01 -16.63
C CYS A 605 14.17 -30.83 -17.46
N LEU A 606 14.97 -29.77 -17.61
CA LEU A 606 14.63 -28.57 -18.36
C LEU A 606 14.38 -28.88 -19.84
N VAL A 607 15.29 -29.62 -20.49
CA VAL A 607 15.13 -30.04 -21.90
C VAL A 607 13.88 -30.89 -22.06
N ALA A 608 13.63 -31.86 -21.16
CA ALA A 608 12.45 -32.70 -21.22
C ALA A 608 11.15 -31.89 -21.06
N LEU A 609 11.11 -30.89 -20.16
CA LEU A 609 9.95 -29.99 -20.03
C LEU A 609 9.73 -29.15 -21.29
N VAL A 610 10.80 -28.58 -21.86
CA VAL A 610 10.74 -27.82 -23.12
C VAL A 610 10.19 -28.70 -24.24
N CYS A 611 10.67 -29.93 -24.38
CA CYS A 611 10.21 -30.87 -25.41
C CYS A 611 8.78 -31.33 -25.16
N ALA A 612 8.39 -31.57 -23.90
CA ALA A 612 7.01 -31.92 -23.54
C ALA A 612 6.04 -30.82 -23.94
N ILE A 613 6.31 -29.58 -23.53
CA ILE A 613 5.48 -28.41 -23.86
C ILE A 613 5.50 -28.14 -25.36
N GLY A 614 6.67 -28.22 -26.01
CA GLY A 614 6.81 -28.01 -27.46
C GLY A 614 6.05 -29.04 -28.29
N ALA A 615 5.92 -30.28 -27.80
CA ALA A 615 5.07 -31.29 -28.41
C ALA A 615 3.58 -30.98 -28.17
N LEU A 616 3.19 -30.68 -26.93
CA LEU A 616 1.80 -30.42 -26.56
C LEU A 616 1.20 -29.17 -27.23
N CYS A 617 1.99 -28.09 -27.31
CA CYS A 617 1.56 -26.79 -27.83
C CYS A 617 1.95 -26.60 -29.31
N HIS A 618 2.22 -27.68 -30.05
CA HIS A 618 2.70 -27.60 -31.42
C HIS A 618 1.78 -26.75 -32.31
N ASP A 619 2.37 -25.78 -32.99
CA ASP A 619 1.70 -24.96 -33.99
C ASP A 619 2.06 -25.47 -35.39
N PRO A 620 1.08 -25.96 -36.17
CA PRO A 620 1.33 -26.57 -37.48
C PRO A 620 1.88 -25.57 -38.51
N HIS A 621 1.78 -24.26 -38.25
CA HIS A 621 2.32 -23.22 -39.14
C HIS A 621 3.81 -22.93 -38.89
N VAL A 622 4.42 -23.53 -37.87
CA VAL A 622 5.84 -23.32 -37.56
C VAL A 622 6.70 -24.29 -38.38
N GLU A 623 7.50 -23.75 -39.29
CA GLU A 623 8.49 -24.55 -40.03
C GLU A 623 9.54 -25.12 -39.08
N THR A 624 9.68 -26.44 -39.06
CA THR A 624 10.65 -27.13 -38.19
C THR A 624 11.63 -27.99 -38.99
N PRO A 625 12.82 -28.30 -38.45
CA PRO A 625 13.75 -29.24 -39.09
C PRO A 625 13.05 -30.56 -39.42
N LYS A 626 13.33 -31.11 -40.61
CA LYS A 626 12.73 -32.37 -41.06
C LYS A 626 13.16 -33.52 -40.13
N SER A 627 12.25 -33.96 -39.27
CA SER A 627 12.33 -35.24 -38.57
C SER A 627 11.83 -36.33 -39.51
N HIS A 628 12.48 -37.49 -39.54
CA HIS A 628 12.14 -38.59 -40.45
C HIS A 628 10.75 -39.22 -40.19
N ASN A 629 10.07 -38.79 -39.13
CA ASN A 629 8.73 -39.23 -38.76
C ASN A 629 7.80 -38.00 -38.77
N SER A 630 6.80 -37.98 -39.64
CA SER A 630 5.65 -37.07 -39.51
C SER A 630 4.70 -37.68 -38.47
N TRP A 631 4.76 -37.19 -37.22
CA TRP A 631 3.88 -37.69 -36.16
C TRP A 631 2.52 -37.02 -36.29
N ASP A 632 1.45 -37.80 -36.31
CA ASP A 632 0.09 -37.26 -36.25
C ASP A 632 -0.18 -36.61 -34.88
N VAL A 633 -1.23 -35.78 -34.77
CA VAL A 633 -1.58 -35.04 -33.54
C VAL A 633 -1.67 -35.96 -32.32
N GLY A 634 -2.30 -37.14 -32.46
CA GLY A 634 -2.41 -38.13 -31.39
C GLY A 634 -1.07 -38.72 -30.93
N GLN A 635 -0.12 -38.88 -31.85
CA GLN A 635 1.23 -39.37 -31.54
C GLN A 635 2.09 -38.27 -30.91
N THR A 636 1.83 -37.00 -31.26
CA THR A 636 2.51 -35.84 -30.66
C THR A 636 2.12 -35.66 -29.20
N THR A 637 0.85 -35.89 -28.85
CA THR A 637 0.40 -35.93 -27.45
C THR A 637 1.11 -37.04 -26.69
N ASP A 638 1.16 -38.26 -27.21
CA ASP A 638 1.88 -39.36 -26.56
C ASP A 638 3.37 -39.04 -26.32
N ILE A 639 4.07 -38.46 -27.30
CA ILE A 639 5.43 -37.95 -27.12
C ILE A 639 5.52 -36.95 -25.95
N ALA A 640 4.58 -36.00 -25.89
CA ALA A 640 4.57 -34.97 -24.86
C ALA A 640 4.55 -35.61 -23.45
N TYR A 641 3.72 -36.63 -23.25
CA TYR A 641 3.62 -37.35 -21.98
C TYR A 641 4.85 -38.21 -21.68
N ARG A 642 5.52 -38.79 -22.69
CA ARG A 642 6.82 -39.49 -22.49
C ARG A 642 7.92 -38.52 -22.02
N TYR A 643 8.02 -37.34 -22.62
CA TYR A 643 8.94 -36.30 -22.16
C TYR A 643 8.58 -35.77 -20.77
N TRP A 644 7.28 -35.56 -20.49
CA TRP A 644 6.82 -35.25 -19.15
C TRP A 644 7.24 -36.32 -18.14
N SER A 645 7.12 -37.60 -18.48
CA SER A 645 7.56 -38.71 -17.61
C SER A 645 9.04 -38.62 -17.24
N VAL A 646 9.89 -38.29 -18.22
CA VAL A 646 11.31 -38.03 -18.01
C VAL A 646 11.53 -36.83 -17.08
N ALA A 647 10.83 -35.72 -17.33
CA ALA A 647 10.95 -34.50 -16.53
C ALA A 647 10.47 -34.69 -15.08
N CYS A 648 9.29 -35.26 -14.89
CA CYS A 648 8.65 -35.44 -13.59
C CYS A 648 9.50 -36.31 -12.65
N LYS A 649 10.14 -37.36 -13.17
CA LYS A 649 11.12 -38.19 -12.43
C LYS A 649 12.33 -37.36 -11.90
N ARG A 650 12.61 -36.19 -12.48
CA ARG A 650 13.75 -35.30 -12.14
C ARG A 650 13.34 -34.02 -11.40
N LEU A 651 12.04 -33.69 -11.37
CA LEU A 651 11.55 -32.47 -10.72
C LEU A 651 11.93 -32.39 -9.23
N GLY A 652 12.03 -33.53 -8.53
CA GLY A 652 12.50 -33.55 -7.14
C GLY A 652 13.90 -32.93 -6.93
N ARG A 653 14.78 -32.96 -7.95
CA ARG A 653 16.07 -32.24 -7.89
C ARG A 653 15.89 -30.73 -8.03
N ALA A 654 15.00 -30.27 -8.92
CA ALA A 654 14.68 -28.85 -9.02
C ALA A 654 14.02 -28.34 -7.73
N MET A 655 13.13 -29.13 -7.11
CA MET A 655 12.48 -28.77 -5.86
C MET A 655 13.44 -28.65 -4.66
N SER A 656 14.57 -29.38 -4.70
CA SER A 656 15.55 -29.41 -3.60
C SER A 656 16.65 -28.36 -3.73
N HIS A 657 16.71 -27.61 -4.83
CA HIS A 657 17.77 -26.62 -5.07
C HIS A 657 17.20 -25.23 -5.35
N ASN A 658 17.74 -24.22 -4.69
CA ASN A 658 17.45 -22.81 -4.99
C ASN A 658 18.43 -22.28 -6.03
N THR A 659 18.23 -22.67 -7.30
CA THR A 659 19.01 -22.17 -8.45
C THR A 659 18.09 -21.57 -9.52
N LEU A 660 18.65 -20.72 -10.39
CA LEU A 660 17.93 -20.17 -11.54
C LEU A 660 17.36 -21.29 -12.43
N GLU A 661 18.16 -22.33 -12.70
CA GLU A 661 17.75 -23.50 -13.48
C GLU A 661 16.61 -24.29 -12.81
N SER A 662 16.62 -24.38 -11.47
CA SER A 662 15.54 -25.02 -10.72
C SER A 662 14.25 -24.20 -10.81
N ALA A 663 14.34 -22.87 -10.68
CA ALA A 663 13.20 -21.97 -10.88
C ALA A 663 12.63 -22.06 -12.30
N GLN A 664 13.50 -22.19 -13.33
CA GLN A 664 13.09 -22.43 -14.72
C GLN A 664 12.33 -23.76 -14.87
N CYS A 665 12.86 -24.86 -14.31
CA CYS A 665 12.18 -26.16 -14.34
C CYS A 665 10.81 -26.11 -13.66
N LEU A 666 10.73 -25.49 -12.48
CA LEU A 666 9.47 -25.37 -11.74
C LEU A 666 8.46 -24.48 -12.50
N CYS A 667 8.92 -23.38 -13.09
CA CYS A 667 8.06 -22.49 -13.89
C CYS A 667 7.55 -23.19 -15.16
N LEU A 668 8.40 -23.95 -15.85
CA LEU A 668 8.01 -24.78 -17.00
C LEU A 668 7.02 -25.88 -16.60
N ALA A 669 7.20 -26.50 -15.43
CA ALA A 669 6.23 -27.46 -14.91
C ALA A 669 4.87 -26.81 -14.66
N GLY A 670 4.83 -25.59 -14.09
CA GLY A 670 3.59 -24.81 -13.96
C GLY A 670 2.90 -24.55 -15.31
N ILE A 671 3.66 -24.15 -16.32
CA ILE A 671 3.15 -23.96 -17.69
C ILE A 671 2.60 -25.26 -18.27
N TRP A 672 3.31 -26.39 -18.08
CA TRP A 672 2.86 -27.70 -18.51
C TRP A 672 1.49 -28.07 -17.91
N PHE A 673 1.29 -27.85 -16.62
CA PHE A 673 0.00 -28.10 -15.97
C PHE A 673 -1.11 -27.17 -16.49
N MET A 674 -0.81 -25.90 -16.75
CA MET A 674 -1.78 -24.98 -17.39
C MET A 674 -2.19 -25.44 -18.80
N CYS A 675 -1.23 -25.87 -19.62
CA CYS A 675 -1.51 -26.42 -20.95
C CYS A 675 -2.36 -27.72 -20.89
N ASN A 676 -2.35 -28.42 -19.75
CA ASN A 676 -3.16 -29.60 -19.48
C ASN A 676 -4.42 -29.30 -18.67
N LEU A 677 -4.79 -28.03 -18.50
CA LEU A 677 -6.00 -27.60 -17.77
C LEU A 677 -6.00 -28.04 -16.29
N GLN A 678 -4.84 -28.09 -15.64
CA GLN A 678 -4.67 -28.44 -14.23
C GLN A 678 -4.17 -27.22 -13.42
N PRO A 679 -5.05 -26.24 -13.13
CA PRO A 679 -4.66 -24.97 -12.51
C PRO A 679 -4.13 -25.13 -11.08
N LEU A 680 -4.61 -26.12 -10.32
CA LEU A 680 -4.20 -26.32 -8.93
C LEU A 680 -2.75 -26.79 -8.83
N ASP A 681 -2.38 -27.79 -9.64
CA ASP A 681 -0.98 -28.21 -9.76
C ASP A 681 -0.11 -27.08 -10.30
N ALA A 682 -0.60 -26.34 -11.31
CA ALA A 682 0.12 -25.21 -11.87
C ALA A 682 0.43 -24.14 -10.80
N TRP A 683 -0.56 -23.75 -10.00
CA TRP A 683 -0.40 -22.81 -8.90
C TRP A 683 0.70 -23.26 -7.92
N ARG A 684 0.72 -24.55 -7.54
CA ARG A 684 1.78 -25.11 -6.69
C ARG A 684 3.15 -24.90 -7.33
N TYR A 685 3.31 -25.26 -8.60
CA TYR A 685 4.59 -25.14 -9.28
C TYR A 685 5.03 -23.70 -9.54
N PHE A 686 4.10 -22.79 -9.85
CA PHE A 686 4.41 -21.35 -9.97
C PHE A 686 4.83 -20.75 -8.63
N THR A 687 4.14 -21.11 -7.54
CA THR A 687 4.51 -20.72 -6.17
C THR A 687 5.93 -21.20 -5.83
N MET A 688 6.24 -22.47 -6.11
CA MET A 688 7.58 -23.03 -5.91
C MET A 688 8.63 -22.35 -6.80
N ALA A 689 8.30 -22.05 -8.05
CA ALA A 689 9.19 -21.36 -8.98
C ALA A 689 9.54 -19.95 -8.50
N GLY A 690 8.54 -19.19 -8.04
CA GLY A 690 8.73 -17.87 -7.46
C GLY A 690 9.59 -17.91 -6.21
N ASN A 691 9.29 -18.82 -5.27
CA ASN A 691 10.09 -19.00 -4.04
C ASN A 691 11.54 -19.42 -4.35
N SER A 692 11.74 -20.32 -5.30
CA SER A 692 13.07 -20.73 -5.76
C SER A 692 13.81 -19.57 -6.43
N CYS A 693 13.13 -18.77 -7.26
CA CYS A 693 13.70 -17.58 -7.90
C CYS A 693 14.14 -16.57 -6.84
N TYR A 694 13.26 -16.27 -5.88
CA TYR A 694 13.56 -15.35 -4.78
C TYR A 694 14.76 -15.81 -3.94
N SER A 695 14.74 -17.07 -3.50
CA SER A 695 15.79 -17.64 -2.66
C SER A 695 17.13 -17.77 -3.40
N ALA A 696 17.11 -18.06 -4.70
CA ALA A 696 18.31 -18.24 -5.51
C ALA A 696 19.04 -16.92 -5.81
N ILE A 697 18.29 -15.82 -5.91
CA ILE A 697 18.76 -14.57 -6.53
C ILE A 697 18.72 -13.41 -5.54
N TRP A 698 17.54 -13.05 -5.01
CA TRP A 698 17.37 -11.85 -4.20
C TRP A 698 17.83 -12.02 -2.75
N ALA A 699 17.62 -13.20 -2.16
CA ALA A 699 18.18 -13.51 -0.84
C ALA A 699 19.72 -13.53 -0.85
N ARG A 700 20.33 -13.96 -1.97
CA ARG A 700 21.80 -14.07 -2.11
C ARG A 700 22.49 -12.77 -2.55
N GLU A 701 21.84 -11.94 -3.37
CA GLU A 701 22.37 -10.63 -3.77
C GLU A 701 22.48 -9.66 -2.58
N SER A 702 21.63 -9.81 -1.56
CA SER A 702 21.70 -9.08 -0.28
C SER A 702 22.98 -9.37 0.54
N THR A 703 23.76 -10.39 0.15
CA THR A 703 24.98 -10.85 0.84
C THR A 703 26.28 -10.67 0.04
N MET A 704 26.22 -10.18 -1.21
CA MET A 704 27.40 -10.01 -2.08
C MET A 704 27.80 -8.52 -2.23
N PRO A 705 29.11 -8.18 -2.24
CA PRO A 705 29.55 -6.82 -2.53
C PRO A 705 29.11 -6.40 -3.92
N SER A 706 28.69 -5.13 -4.08
CA SER A 706 28.24 -4.53 -5.33
C SER A 706 29.15 -4.88 -6.51
N TRP A 707 28.71 -5.80 -7.37
CA TRP A 707 29.35 -6.04 -8.67
C TRP A 707 29.14 -4.81 -9.56
N PRO A 708 30.10 -4.47 -10.44
CA PRO A 708 29.95 -3.33 -11.34
C PRO A 708 28.73 -3.56 -12.24
N GLN A 709 27.77 -2.63 -12.23
CA GLN A 709 26.53 -2.68 -13.02
C GLN A 709 26.75 -2.54 -14.55
N ASN A 710 27.98 -2.67 -15.04
CA ASN A 710 28.35 -2.38 -16.43
C ASN A 710 28.80 -3.63 -17.21
N SER A 711 28.02 -4.71 -17.16
CA SER A 711 28.12 -5.78 -18.16
C SER A 711 26.74 -6.04 -18.78
N PRO A 712 26.50 -5.70 -20.06
CA PRO A 712 25.28 -6.06 -20.74
C PRO A 712 25.31 -7.58 -20.95
N SER A 713 24.64 -8.33 -20.09
CA SER A 713 24.51 -9.77 -20.28
C SER A 713 23.17 -10.28 -19.76
N SER A 714 22.62 -11.21 -20.55
CA SER A 714 21.41 -12.04 -20.43
C SER A 714 20.88 -12.42 -19.02
N PRO A 715 21.69 -12.62 -17.94
CA PRO A 715 21.18 -13.20 -16.70
C PRO A 715 20.13 -12.36 -15.95
N GLN A 716 20.19 -11.02 -15.97
CA GLN A 716 19.27 -10.20 -15.17
C GLN A 716 17.84 -10.17 -15.73
N ALA A 717 17.71 -10.04 -17.05
CA ALA A 717 16.41 -10.03 -17.72
C ALA A 717 15.68 -11.37 -17.53
N ILE A 718 16.41 -12.50 -17.63
CA ILE A 718 15.83 -13.83 -17.44
C ILE A 718 15.32 -14.03 -16.00
N LYS A 719 16.06 -13.55 -14.99
CA LYS A 719 15.62 -13.59 -13.58
C LYS A 719 14.29 -12.86 -13.40
N GLN A 720 14.20 -11.62 -13.93
CA GLN A 720 12.98 -10.81 -13.87
C GLN A 720 11.83 -11.50 -14.62
N SER A 721 12.09 -12.09 -15.79
CA SER A 721 11.10 -12.83 -16.57
C SER A 721 10.53 -14.03 -15.82
N ILE A 722 11.38 -14.85 -15.18
CA ILE A 722 10.93 -16.01 -14.39
C ILE A 722 10.00 -15.56 -13.25
N PHE A 723 10.41 -14.52 -12.52
CA PHE A 723 9.59 -13.97 -11.44
C PHE A 723 8.24 -13.49 -11.95
N TYR A 724 8.21 -12.59 -12.95
CA TYR A 724 6.95 -12.01 -13.42
C TYR A 724 6.06 -13.04 -14.11
N THR A 725 6.63 -14.04 -14.81
CA THR A 725 5.84 -15.17 -15.33
C THR A 725 5.23 -15.97 -14.19
N ALA A 726 6.01 -16.38 -13.18
CA ALA A 726 5.49 -17.17 -12.06
C ALA A 726 4.43 -16.39 -11.25
N TYR A 727 4.72 -15.13 -10.90
CA TYR A 727 3.83 -14.27 -10.12
C TYR A 727 2.52 -13.98 -10.86
N LYS A 728 2.59 -13.56 -12.12
CA LYS A 728 1.40 -13.28 -12.95
C LYS A 728 0.51 -14.51 -13.05
N SER A 729 1.08 -15.68 -13.32
CA SER A 729 0.33 -16.92 -13.44
C SER A 729 -0.31 -17.34 -12.13
N GLU A 730 0.41 -17.22 -11.01
CA GLU A 730 -0.13 -17.51 -9.67
C GLU A 730 -1.33 -16.62 -9.33
N VAL A 731 -1.20 -15.31 -9.53
CA VAL A 731 -2.26 -14.33 -9.22
C VAL A 731 -3.48 -14.52 -10.13
N GLU A 732 -3.28 -14.88 -11.40
CA GLU A 732 -4.39 -15.15 -12.32
C GLU A 732 -5.16 -16.41 -11.97
N ILE A 733 -4.48 -17.47 -11.50
CA ILE A 733 -5.14 -18.67 -11.01
C ILE A 733 -5.93 -18.37 -9.74
N ARG A 734 -5.33 -17.62 -8.80
CA ARG A 734 -5.98 -17.21 -7.55
C ARG A 734 -7.17 -16.29 -7.76
N TYR A 735 -7.15 -15.47 -8.81
CA TYR A 735 -8.32 -14.70 -9.20
C TYR A 735 -9.51 -15.60 -9.55
N GLU A 736 -9.29 -16.75 -10.19
CA GLU A 736 -10.38 -17.71 -10.49
C GLU A 736 -10.67 -18.68 -9.34
N ILE A 737 -9.70 -18.94 -8.46
CA ILE A 737 -9.78 -19.85 -7.32
C ILE A 737 -9.37 -19.10 -6.04
N PRO A 738 -10.26 -18.27 -5.47
CA PRO A 738 -9.91 -17.38 -4.35
C PRO A 738 -9.57 -18.10 -3.04
N SER A 739 -9.91 -19.38 -2.91
CA SER A 739 -9.53 -20.20 -1.76
C SER A 739 -8.04 -20.53 -1.68
N LEU A 740 -7.27 -20.26 -2.74
CA LEU A 740 -5.84 -20.52 -2.78
C LEU A 740 -5.05 -19.38 -2.10
N PRO A 741 -4.13 -19.72 -1.18
CA PRO A 741 -3.32 -18.73 -0.48
C PRO A 741 -2.33 -18.05 -1.44
N GLY A 742 -1.96 -16.82 -1.12
CA GLY A 742 -0.89 -16.11 -1.82
C GLY A 742 0.49 -16.57 -1.41
N SER A 743 1.44 -16.43 -2.33
CA SER A 743 2.86 -16.62 -2.05
C SER A 743 3.52 -15.34 -1.53
N MET A 744 4.76 -15.45 -1.05
CA MET A 744 5.56 -14.30 -0.63
C MET A 744 5.83 -13.28 -1.75
N LEU A 745 5.59 -13.65 -3.01
CA LEU A 745 5.81 -12.77 -4.17
C LEU A 745 4.91 -11.53 -4.12
N GLU A 746 3.73 -11.62 -3.49
CA GLU A 746 2.82 -10.49 -3.29
C GLU A 746 3.43 -9.36 -2.46
N HIS A 747 4.26 -9.69 -1.46
CA HIS A 747 4.82 -8.71 -0.52
C HIS A 747 6.14 -8.07 -1.00
N ILE A 748 6.64 -8.52 -2.15
CA ILE A 748 7.90 -8.04 -2.73
C ILE A 748 7.72 -7.44 -4.13
N GLU A 749 6.49 -7.39 -4.65
CA GLU A 749 6.13 -6.79 -5.93
C GLU A 749 6.67 -5.34 -6.04
N ASP A 750 6.50 -4.53 -4.99
CA ASP A 750 6.98 -3.15 -4.91
C ASP A 750 8.51 -3.00 -4.85
N ARG A 751 9.24 -4.10 -4.60
CA ARG A 751 10.71 -4.11 -4.50
C ARG A 751 11.38 -4.41 -5.84
N LEU A 752 10.62 -4.72 -6.88
CA LEU A 752 11.15 -5.21 -8.14
C LEU A 752 11.05 -4.17 -9.26
N THR A 753 12.20 -3.93 -9.90
CA THR A 753 12.26 -3.08 -11.08
C THR A 753 11.74 -3.84 -12.31
N PHE A 754 11.06 -3.11 -13.19
CA PHE A 754 10.66 -3.64 -14.50
C PHE A 754 11.84 -4.27 -15.25
N PRO A 755 11.59 -5.31 -16.08
CA PRO A 755 12.59 -5.92 -16.95
C PRO A 755 13.45 -4.89 -17.70
N SER A 756 14.78 -4.98 -17.57
CA SER A 756 15.69 -4.08 -18.30
C SER A 756 15.59 -4.29 -19.83
N PRO A 757 15.79 -3.24 -20.65
CA PRO A 757 15.77 -3.37 -22.10
C PRO A 757 16.85 -4.35 -22.59
N PRO A 758 16.59 -5.09 -23.68
CA PRO A 758 17.60 -5.94 -24.31
C PRO A 758 18.78 -5.08 -24.82
N ALA A 759 19.95 -5.70 -24.96
CA ALA A 759 21.18 -5.00 -25.35
C ALA A 759 21.02 -4.29 -26.71
N ALA A 760 21.75 -3.20 -26.95
CA ALA A 760 21.62 -2.35 -28.15
C ALA A 760 21.81 -3.08 -29.51
N ASN A 761 22.32 -4.31 -29.51
CA ASN A 761 22.55 -5.13 -30.70
C ASN A 761 21.53 -6.29 -30.84
N CYS A 762 20.43 -6.28 -30.08
CA CYS A 762 19.40 -7.31 -30.10
C CYS A 762 18.59 -7.31 -31.41
N LEU A 763 17.99 -8.46 -31.73
CA LEU A 763 17.12 -8.58 -32.90
C LEU A 763 15.83 -7.78 -32.69
N PHE A 764 15.28 -7.23 -33.76
CA PHE A 764 14.02 -6.45 -33.73
C PHE A 764 12.88 -7.20 -33.02
N ASP A 765 12.80 -8.52 -33.20
CA ASP A 765 11.78 -9.38 -32.57
C ASP A 765 11.95 -9.50 -31.05
N GLU A 766 13.19 -9.42 -30.53
CA GLU A 766 13.48 -9.44 -29.09
C GLU A 766 13.04 -8.13 -28.42
N THR A 767 13.20 -7.00 -29.11
CA THR A 767 12.74 -5.69 -28.65
C THR A 767 11.22 -5.62 -28.57
N ILE A 768 10.50 -6.15 -29.57
CA ILE A 768 9.03 -6.22 -29.56
C ILE A 768 8.54 -7.11 -28.41
N ALA A 769 9.17 -8.28 -28.22
CA ALA A 769 8.83 -9.18 -27.12
C ALA A 769 9.04 -8.51 -25.74
N TRP A 770 10.09 -7.70 -25.59
CA TRP A 770 10.33 -6.92 -24.38
C TRP A 770 9.26 -5.85 -24.14
N TYR A 771 8.91 -5.05 -25.16
CA TYR A 771 7.83 -4.06 -25.02
C TYR A 771 6.49 -4.72 -24.65
N TYR A 772 6.17 -5.85 -25.28
CA TYR A 772 5.00 -6.64 -24.94
C TYR A 772 5.03 -7.08 -23.47
N PHE A 773 6.15 -7.63 -23.02
CA PHE A 773 6.29 -8.18 -21.67
C PHE A 773 6.14 -7.08 -20.61
N LEU A 774 6.71 -5.89 -20.85
CA LEU A 774 6.50 -4.72 -20.00
C LEU A 774 5.05 -4.26 -19.95
N ALA A 775 4.41 -4.15 -21.12
CA ALA A 775 3.01 -3.75 -21.22
C ALA A 775 2.08 -4.71 -20.48
N ASP A 776 2.33 -6.03 -20.57
CA ASP A 776 1.55 -7.05 -19.87
C ASP A 776 1.74 -6.99 -18.34
N ILE A 777 2.97 -6.73 -17.86
CA ILE A 777 3.24 -6.50 -16.42
C ILE A 777 2.51 -5.25 -15.93
N ALA A 778 2.60 -4.13 -16.65
CA ALA A 778 1.93 -2.89 -16.29
C ALA A 778 0.40 -3.07 -16.25
N ALA A 779 -0.18 -3.79 -17.22
CA ALA A 779 -1.59 -4.15 -17.19
C ALA A 779 -1.95 -5.01 -15.97
N ARG A 780 -1.08 -5.96 -15.61
CA ARG A 780 -1.26 -6.83 -14.44
C ARG A 780 -1.32 -6.04 -13.13
N HIS A 781 -0.40 -5.09 -12.93
CA HIS A 781 -0.43 -4.18 -11.78
C HIS A 781 -1.71 -3.36 -11.72
N LEU A 782 -2.17 -2.83 -12.87
CA LEU A 782 -3.43 -2.10 -12.92
C LEU A 782 -4.62 -2.98 -12.52
N ILE A 783 -4.69 -4.22 -13.02
CA ILE A 783 -5.76 -5.15 -12.62
C ILE A 783 -5.69 -5.44 -11.11
N ASN A 784 -4.51 -5.68 -10.54
CA ASN A 784 -4.36 -5.96 -9.11
C ASN A 784 -4.92 -4.80 -8.26
N ARG A 785 -4.55 -3.55 -8.58
CA ARG A 785 -5.09 -2.37 -7.90
C ARG A 785 -6.61 -2.21 -8.06
N ILE A 786 -7.15 -2.55 -9.23
CA ILE A 786 -8.61 -2.52 -9.45
C ILE A 786 -9.31 -3.55 -8.56
N VAL A 787 -8.74 -4.76 -8.44
CA VAL A 787 -9.28 -5.83 -7.58
C VAL A 787 -9.19 -5.42 -6.11
N ASP A 788 -8.05 -4.88 -5.68
CA ASP A 788 -7.79 -4.49 -4.28
C ASP A 788 -8.60 -3.25 -3.84
N ALA A 789 -9.00 -2.36 -4.76
CA ALA A 789 -9.76 -1.15 -4.45
C ALA A 789 -11.29 -1.35 -4.34
N LYS A 790 -11.81 -2.55 -4.62
CA LYS A 790 -13.27 -2.78 -4.67
C LYS A 790 -13.89 -2.74 -3.27
N VAL A 791 -14.99 -1.99 -3.16
CA VAL A 791 -15.84 -1.93 -1.97
C VAL A 791 -16.88 -3.06 -2.05
N GLU A 792 -16.94 -3.90 -1.02
CA GLU A 792 -17.98 -4.93 -0.93
C GLU A 792 -19.35 -4.27 -0.69
N ILE A 793 -20.34 -4.64 -1.51
CA ILE A 793 -21.71 -4.14 -1.41
C ILE A 793 -22.60 -5.35 -1.23
N SER A 794 -23.01 -5.60 0.01
CA SER A 794 -23.78 -6.77 0.42
C SER A 794 -25.30 -6.61 0.22
N GLY A 795 -25.77 -5.45 -0.27
CA GLY A 795 -27.19 -5.10 -0.44
C GLY A 795 -27.42 -4.03 -1.52
N CYS A 796 -28.64 -3.45 -1.59
CA CYS A 796 -28.90 -2.33 -2.50
C CYS A 796 -27.95 -1.16 -2.16
N PRO A 797 -27.24 -0.57 -3.15
CA PRO A 797 -26.25 0.44 -2.87
C PRO A 797 -26.90 1.74 -2.39
N SER A 798 -26.31 2.38 -1.38
CA SER A 798 -26.62 3.77 -1.06
C SER A 798 -26.10 4.72 -2.15
N GLU A 799 -26.66 5.93 -2.23
CA GLU A 799 -26.18 6.96 -3.17
C GLU A 799 -24.67 7.23 -3.02
N VAL A 800 -24.16 7.24 -1.79
CA VAL A 800 -22.73 7.46 -1.50
C VAL A 800 -21.86 6.31 -2.06
N GLN A 801 -22.30 5.07 -1.89
CA GLN A 801 -21.59 3.89 -2.42
C GLN A 801 -21.60 3.89 -3.96
N ALA A 802 -22.75 4.21 -4.57
CA ALA A 802 -22.88 4.34 -6.02
C ALA A 802 -21.94 5.42 -6.60
N ARG A 803 -21.87 6.60 -5.97
CA ARG A 803 -20.95 7.68 -6.36
C ARG A 803 -19.48 7.30 -6.17
N THR A 804 -19.16 6.54 -5.13
CA THR A 804 -17.79 6.05 -4.89
C THR A 804 -17.36 5.05 -5.97
N LEU A 805 -18.26 4.16 -6.40
CA LEU A 805 -18.01 3.25 -7.52
C LEU A 805 -17.78 4.01 -8.82
N LEU A 806 -18.59 5.03 -9.12
CA LEU A 806 -18.43 5.85 -10.32
C LEU A 806 -17.07 6.56 -10.34
N ARG A 807 -16.68 7.18 -9.22
CA ARG A 807 -15.35 7.81 -9.10
C ARG A 807 -14.22 6.80 -9.31
N SER A 808 -14.37 5.59 -8.78
CA SER A 808 -13.37 4.53 -8.97
C SER A 808 -13.29 4.09 -10.44
N HIS A 809 -14.44 3.95 -11.10
CA HIS A 809 -14.52 3.67 -12.53
C HIS A 809 -13.82 4.74 -13.38
N GLU A 810 -14.02 6.02 -13.07
CA GLU A 810 -13.34 7.13 -13.76
C GLU A 810 -11.82 7.09 -13.56
N VAL A 811 -11.36 7.00 -12.30
CA VAL A 811 -9.93 7.04 -11.96
C VAL A 811 -9.17 5.88 -12.64
N PHE A 812 -9.68 4.66 -12.52
CA PHE A 812 -9.04 3.51 -13.17
C PHE A 812 -9.25 3.49 -14.68
N GLY A 813 -10.35 4.07 -15.17
CA GLY A 813 -10.58 4.30 -16.60
C GLY A 813 -9.51 5.19 -17.23
N SER A 814 -9.13 6.29 -16.56
CA SER A 814 -8.04 7.16 -16.99
C SER A 814 -6.69 6.43 -16.98
N GLN A 815 -6.39 5.67 -15.93
CA GLN A 815 -5.12 4.93 -15.86
C GLN A 815 -5.01 3.83 -16.94
N LEU A 816 -6.12 3.17 -17.29
CA LEU A 816 -6.14 2.25 -18.44
C LEU A 816 -5.87 2.99 -19.75
N GLN A 817 -6.41 4.21 -19.89
CA GLN A 817 -6.18 5.03 -21.08
C GLN A 817 -4.70 5.43 -21.18
N ASP A 818 -4.07 5.83 -20.08
CA ASP A 818 -2.64 6.16 -20.04
C ASP A 818 -1.78 4.94 -20.41
N TRP A 819 -2.10 3.77 -19.87
CA TRP A 819 -1.46 2.51 -20.24
C TRP A 819 -1.58 2.24 -21.74
N TYR A 820 -2.78 2.39 -22.31
CA TYR A 820 -3.00 2.15 -23.74
C TYR A 820 -2.25 3.16 -24.63
N LEU A 821 -2.22 4.44 -24.26
CA LEU A 821 -1.50 5.49 -24.99
C LEU A 821 0.02 5.32 -24.91
N SER A 822 0.53 4.62 -23.90
CA SER A 822 1.95 4.30 -23.75
C SER A 822 2.43 3.16 -24.65
N LEU A 823 1.52 2.40 -25.28
CA LEU A 823 1.90 1.25 -26.12
C LEU A 823 2.57 1.71 -27.42
N PRO A 824 3.77 1.19 -27.75
CA PRO A 824 4.42 1.51 -29.02
C PRO A 824 3.63 0.93 -30.22
N PRO A 825 3.73 1.54 -31.42
CA PRO A 825 2.91 1.19 -32.58
C PRO A 825 2.93 -0.29 -32.99
N GLU A 826 4.06 -0.97 -32.73
CA GLU A 826 4.31 -2.37 -33.07
C GLU A 826 3.42 -3.33 -32.26
N ILE A 827 3.05 -2.96 -31.03
CA ILE A 827 2.20 -3.78 -30.14
C ILE A 827 0.87 -3.10 -29.78
N SER A 828 0.66 -1.86 -30.23
CA SER A 828 -0.62 -1.18 -30.15
C SER A 828 -1.65 -1.83 -31.08
N PHE A 829 -2.92 -1.77 -30.67
CA PHE A 829 -4.06 -2.42 -31.32
C PHE A 829 -5.24 -1.45 -31.33
N PRO A 830 -6.15 -1.52 -32.31
CA PRO A 830 -7.30 -0.63 -32.34
C PRO A 830 -8.20 -0.89 -31.11
N PRO A 831 -8.74 0.17 -30.45
CA PRO A 831 -9.76 0.02 -29.43
C PRO A 831 -10.99 -0.68 -30.02
N PRO A 832 -11.81 -1.36 -29.19
CA PRO A 832 -12.99 -2.05 -29.68
C PRO A 832 -13.97 -1.10 -30.37
N ASP A 833 -14.47 -1.52 -31.53
CA ASP A 833 -15.57 -0.90 -32.25
C ASP A 833 -16.70 -1.92 -32.49
N ALA A 834 -17.72 -1.54 -33.26
CA ALA A 834 -18.86 -2.41 -33.57
C ALA A 834 -18.48 -3.72 -34.30
N THR A 835 -17.27 -3.83 -34.87
CA THR A 835 -16.85 -4.90 -35.79
C THR A 835 -15.59 -5.64 -35.34
N ILE A 836 -15.36 -5.77 -34.03
CA ILE A 836 -14.19 -6.46 -33.49
C ILE A 836 -14.00 -7.87 -34.09
N SER A 837 -12.79 -8.15 -34.57
CA SER A 837 -12.39 -9.43 -35.14
C SER A 837 -11.14 -10.00 -34.44
N PRO A 838 -10.90 -11.32 -34.49
CA PRO A 838 -9.70 -11.93 -33.89
C PRO A 838 -8.39 -11.32 -34.41
N GLU A 839 -7.47 -11.00 -33.49
CA GLU A 839 -6.17 -10.44 -33.84
C GLU A 839 -5.15 -11.56 -34.12
N SER A 840 -4.49 -11.47 -35.27
CA SER A 840 -3.50 -12.44 -35.75
C SER A 840 -2.20 -12.39 -34.95
N ASN A 841 -1.70 -11.19 -34.63
CA ASN A 841 -0.46 -11.01 -33.90
C ASN A 841 -0.66 -11.39 -32.42
N ILE A 842 0.18 -12.30 -31.91
CA ILE A 842 0.03 -12.84 -30.55
C ILE A 842 0.14 -11.78 -29.46
N TYR A 843 1.06 -10.82 -29.59
CA TYR A 843 1.26 -9.76 -28.59
C TYR A 843 0.07 -8.82 -28.55
N LYS A 844 -0.35 -8.31 -29.72
CA LYS A 844 -1.54 -7.45 -29.85
C LYS A 844 -2.80 -8.16 -29.34
N ARG A 845 -2.96 -9.44 -29.66
CA ARG A 845 -4.08 -10.26 -29.20
C ARG A 845 -4.12 -10.36 -27.67
N ILE A 846 -2.98 -10.61 -27.01
CA ILE A 846 -2.92 -10.69 -25.55
C ILE A 846 -3.18 -9.33 -24.91
N LEU A 847 -2.50 -8.27 -25.35
CA LEU A 847 -2.67 -6.92 -24.77
C LEU A 847 -4.09 -6.37 -24.99
N ARG A 848 -4.70 -6.63 -26.15
CA ARG A 848 -6.11 -6.31 -26.41
C ARG A 848 -7.04 -7.09 -25.49
N SER A 849 -6.74 -8.37 -25.24
CA SER A 849 -7.50 -9.19 -24.29
C SER A 849 -7.39 -8.64 -22.87
N ARG A 850 -6.21 -8.17 -22.43
CA ARG A 850 -6.02 -7.48 -21.14
C ARG A 850 -6.82 -6.19 -21.06
N TYR A 851 -6.75 -5.36 -22.10
CA TYR A 851 -7.50 -4.11 -22.18
C TYR A 851 -9.01 -4.34 -22.05
N LEU A 852 -9.54 -5.29 -22.82
CA LEU A 852 -10.96 -5.64 -22.77
C LEU A 852 -11.36 -6.25 -21.42
N PHE A 853 -10.49 -7.06 -20.81
CA PHE A 853 -10.71 -7.57 -19.47
C PHE A 853 -10.80 -6.45 -18.44
N ILE A 854 -9.89 -5.47 -18.47
CA ILE A 854 -9.93 -4.32 -17.55
C ILE A 854 -11.19 -3.49 -17.76
N LYS A 855 -11.56 -3.20 -19.02
CA LYS A 855 -12.80 -2.48 -19.34
C LYS A 855 -14.03 -3.19 -18.78
N GLU A 856 -14.14 -4.49 -19.01
CA GLU A 856 -15.24 -5.28 -18.48
C GLU A 856 -15.21 -5.35 -16.95
N LEU A 857 -14.03 -5.52 -16.34
CA LEU A 857 -13.85 -5.56 -14.89
C LEU A 857 -14.26 -4.25 -14.19
N LEU A 858 -14.05 -3.10 -14.84
CA LEU A 858 -14.49 -1.79 -14.35
C LEU A 858 -16.01 -1.62 -14.45
N CYS A 859 -16.64 -2.19 -15.48
CA CYS A 859 -18.10 -2.17 -15.64
C CYS A 859 -18.81 -3.23 -14.79
N ARG A 860 -18.14 -4.33 -14.43
CA ARG A 860 -18.72 -5.50 -13.74
C ARG A 860 -19.49 -5.17 -12.46
N PRO A 861 -19.00 -4.29 -11.55
CA PRO A 861 -19.76 -3.91 -10.36
C PRO A 861 -21.12 -3.29 -10.70
N PHE A 862 -21.21 -2.47 -11.75
CA PHE A 862 -22.45 -1.86 -12.21
C PHE A 862 -23.40 -2.89 -12.79
N VAL A 863 -22.88 -3.85 -13.57
CA VAL A 863 -23.67 -4.98 -14.07
C VAL A 863 -24.24 -5.80 -12.90
N ARG A 864 -23.41 -6.13 -11.92
CA ARG A 864 -23.82 -6.85 -10.70
C ARG A 864 -24.94 -6.11 -9.98
N LEU A 865 -24.80 -4.79 -9.79
CA LEU A 865 -25.81 -3.96 -9.16
C LEU A 865 -27.16 -4.04 -9.89
N CYS A 866 -27.15 -3.87 -11.21
CA CYS A 866 -28.37 -3.91 -12.03
C CYS A 866 -29.02 -5.29 -12.13
N LEU A 867 -28.28 -6.39 -11.89
CA LEU A 867 -28.79 -7.76 -11.94
C LEU A 867 -29.19 -8.33 -10.56
N ASN A 868 -28.69 -7.73 -9.47
CA ASN A 868 -28.96 -8.22 -8.12
C ASN A 868 -30.01 -7.40 -7.36
N TYR A 869 -30.15 -6.12 -7.68
CA TYR A 869 -30.93 -5.18 -6.88
C TYR A 869 -31.86 -4.33 -7.75
N ASP A 870 -33.00 -3.95 -7.17
CA ASP A 870 -33.81 -2.86 -7.69
C ASP A 870 -33.24 -1.55 -7.13
N LEU A 871 -32.67 -0.71 -8.00
CA LEU A 871 -31.86 0.44 -7.60
C LEU A 871 -32.78 1.61 -7.19
N GLU A 872 -32.89 1.85 -5.88
CA GLU A 872 -33.59 3.02 -5.33
C GLU A 872 -32.70 4.28 -5.32
N LEU A 873 -32.23 4.70 -6.50
CA LEU A 873 -31.30 5.82 -6.66
C LEU A 873 -31.94 7.00 -7.40
N PRO A 874 -31.42 8.24 -7.25
CA PRO A 874 -31.85 9.37 -8.07
C PRO A 874 -31.76 9.05 -9.57
N SER A 875 -32.74 9.48 -10.36
CA SER A 875 -32.90 9.05 -11.76
C SER A 875 -31.64 9.23 -12.60
N ALA A 876 -30.95 10.37 -12.46
CA ALA A 876 -29.72 10.66 -13.19
C ALA A 876 -28.56 9.71 -12.82
N LEU A 877 -28.49 9.28 -11.56
CA LEU A 877 -27.46 8.37 -11.09
C LEU A 877 -27.76 6.93 -11.54
N ASP A 878 -29.03 6.54 -11.49
CA ASP A 878 -29.49 5.25 -12.01
C ASP A 878 -29.28 5.17 -13.55
N ASP A 879 -29.58 6.24 -14.30
CA ASP A 879 -29.29 6.35 -15.74
C ASP A 879 -27.81 6.09 -16.07
N GLU A 880 -26.90 6.71 -15.30
CA GLU A 880 -25.46 6.59 -15.50
C GLU A 880 -24.97 5.17 -15.19
N ILE A 881 -25.44 4.57 -14.08
CA ILE A 881 -25.12 3.19 -13.70
C ILE A 881 -25.59 2.21 -14.78
N VAL A 882 -26.84 2.36 -15.24
CA VAL A 882 -27.41 1.51 -16.30
C VAL A 882 -26.64 1.66 -17.61
N SER A 883 -26.19 2.88 -17.95
CA SER A 883 -25.38 3.15 -19.14
C SER A 883 -24.05 2.39 -19.08
N ILE A 884 -23.34 2.50 -17.95
CA ILE A 884 -22.05 1.82 -17.73
C ILE A 884 -22.24 0.29 -17.69
N ALA A 885 -23.30 -0.19 -17.03
CA ALA A 885 -23.63 -1.61 -16.99
C ALA A 885 -23.90 -2.17 -18.40
N SER A 886 -24.68 -1.45 -19.22
CA SER A 886 -24.96 -1.82 -20.61
C SER A 886 -23.68 -1.86 -21.46
N LEU A 887 -22.77 -0.90 -21.24
CA LEU A 887 -21.44 -0.92 -21.86
C LEU A 887 -20.61 -2.13 -21.40
N GLY A 888 -20.75 -2.54 -20.13
CA GLY A 888 -20.16 -3.76 -19.59
C GLY A 888 -20.63 -5.03 -20.32
N LEU A 889 -21.92 -5.13 -20.65
CA LEU A 889 -22.46 -6.22 -21.46
C LEU A 889 -21.87 -6.22 -22.88
N GLN A 890 -21.68 -5.03 -23.48
CA GLN A 890 -21.00 -4.91 -24.77
C GLN A 890 -19.53 -5.37 -24.69
N TYR A 891 -18.81 -5.02 -23.62
CA TYR A 891 -17.45 -5.53 -23.40
C TYR A 891 -17.41 -7.05 -23.23
N CYS A 892 -18.40 -7.66 -22.55
CA CYS A 892 -18.51 -9.12 -22.48
C CYS A 892 -18.61 -9.76 -23.88
N ALA A 893 -19.47 -9.21 -24.73
CA ALA A 893 -19.63 -9.67 -26.11
C ALA A 893 -18.36 -9.48 -26.94
N TRP A 894 -17.70 -8.33 -26.84
CA TRP A 894 -16.43 -8.08 -27.52
C TRP A 894 -15.31 -9.01 -27.06
N ARG A 895 -15.25 -9.36 -25.76
CA ARG A 895 -14.26 -10.33 -25.24
C ARG A 895 -14.43 -11.71 -25.88
N LEU A 896 -15.67 -12.17 -26.04
CA LEU A 896 -15.98 -13.45 -26.70
C LEU A 896 -15.61 -13.45 -28.19
N LYS A 897 -15.81 -12.33 -28.89
CA LYS A 897 -15.45 -12.18 -30.31
C LYS A 897 -13.95 -11.96 -30.57
N ALA A 898 -13.25 -11.33 -29.63
CA ALA A 898 -11.88 -10.84 -29.84
C ALA A 898 -10.83 -11.96 -29.95
N VAL A 899 -11.16 -13.19 -29.55
CA VAL A 899 -10.20 -14.29 -29.40
C VAL A 899 -10.86 -15.61 -29.80
N ASP A 900 -10.31 -16.27 -30.81
CA ASP A 900 -10.61 -17.68 -31.10
C ASP A 900 -9.42 -18.54 -30.67
N ARG A 901 -9.47 -19.06 -29.44
CA ARG A 901 -8.39 -19.85 -28.82
C ARG A 901 -8.72 -21.33 -28.67
N MET A 902 -9.90 -21.75 -29.08
CA MET A 902 -10.38 -23.10 -28.76
C MET A 902 -9.43 -24.15 -29.32
N ASN A 903 -8.87 -23.97 -30.51
CA ASN A 903 -8.08 -25.00 -31.21
C ASN A 903 -6.61 -25.14 -30.78
N LYS A 904 -6.13 -24.39 -29.79
CA LYS A 904 -4.72 -24.44 -29.35
C LYS A 904 -4.62 -24.62 -27.84
N LEU A 905 -3.94 -25.68 -27.41
CA LEU A 905 -3.54 -25.83 -26.01
C LEU A 905 -2.38 -24.87 -25.73
N ASP A 906 -2.59 -23.94 -24.82
CA ASP A 906 -1.57 -23.00 -24.38
C ASP A 906 -1.76 -22.63 -22.90
N HIS A 907 -0.76 -21.95 -22.34
CA HIS A 907 -0.71 -21.50 -20.95
C HIS A 907 -1.96 -20.70 -20.52
N GLY A 908 -2.57 -19.93 -21.42
CA GLY A 908 -3.70 -19.05 -21.11
C GLY A 908 -5.08 -19.66 -21.36
N LEU A 909 -5.18 -20.85 -21.97
CA LEU A 909 -6.46 -21.43 -22.41
C LEU A 909 -7.45 -21.62 -21.26
N TRP A 910 -7.02 -22.20 -20.14
CA TRP A 910 -7.90 -22.47 -19.00
C TRP A 910 -8.51 -21.18 -18.42
N ILE A 911 -7.68 -20.16 -18.20
CA ILE A 911 -8.10 -18.84 -17.71
C ILE A 911 -9.09 -18.22 -18.69
N TRP A 912 -8.81 -18.33 -19.99
CA TRP A 912 -9.68 -17.78 -21.03
C TRP A 912 -11.04 -18.48 -21.10
N ILE A 913 -11.09 -19.82 -20.97
CA ILE A 913 -12.36 -20.57 -20.92
C ILE A 913 -13.20 -20.07 -19.76
N ARG A 914 -12.68 -20.04 -18.52
CA ARG A 914 -13.44 -19.60 -17.35
C ARG A 914 -13.93 -18.16 -17.47
N ASN A 915 -13.06 -17.27 -17.93
CA ASN A 915 -13.40 -15.87 -18.17
C ASN A 915 -14.48 -15.68 -19.25
N SER A 916 -14.45 -16.49 -20.31
CA SER A 916 -15.41 -16.43 -21.40
C SER A 916 -16.75 -17.05 -20.99
N THR A 917 -16.71 -18.12 -20.18
CA THR A 917 -17.89 -18.65 -19.50
C THR A 917 -18.51 -17.60 -18.58
N ALA A 918 -17.71 -16.88 -17.79
CA ALA A 918 -18.18 -15.76 -16.97
C ALA A 918 -18.89 -14.67 -17.80
N CYS A 919 -18.27 -14.18 -18.89
CA CYS A 919 -18.92 -13.25 -19.82
C CYS A 919 -20.23 -13.80 -20.39
N SER A 920 -20.25 -15.09 -20.74
CA SER A 920 -21.45 -15.75 -21.29
C SER A 920 -22.57 -15.81 -20.28
N MET A 921 -22.26 -16.17 -19.02
CA MET A 921 -23.23 -16.19 -17.94
C MET A 921 -23.74 -14.80 -17.59
N ILE A 922 -22.88 -13.77 -17.60
CA ILE A 922 -23.32 -12.37 -17.43
C ILE A 922 -24.34 -11.97 -18.51
N LEU A 923 -24.05 -12.27 -19.78
CA LEU A 923 -24.97 -11.99 -20.90
C LEU A 923 -26.28 -12.76 -20.79
N ILE A 924 -26.23 -14.04 -20.42
CA ILE A 924 -27.42 -14.88 -20.18
C ILE A 924 -28.24 -14.32 -19.01
N GLY A 925 -27.59 -13.94 -17.91
CA GLY A 925 -28.23 -13.33 -16.75
C GLY A 925 -28.98 -12.06 -17.12
N ALA A 926 -28.34 -11.15 -17.85
CA ALA A 926 -28.98 -9.93 -18.35
C ALA A 926 -30.14 -10.21 -19.32
N ALA A 927 -29.99 -11.17 -20.25
CA ALA A 927 -31.07 -11.54 -21.15
C ALA A 927 -32.30 -12.06 -20.40
N ARG A 928 -32.07 -12.87 -19.36
CA ARG A 928 -33.14 -13.44 -18.55
C ARG A 928 -33.81 -12.42 -17.65
N SER A 929 -33.06 -11.49 -17.09
CA SER A 929 -33.61 -10.43 -16.27
C SER A 929 -34.54 -9.51 -17.06
N LEU A 930 -34.27 -9.30 -18.35
CA LEU A 930 -35.15 -8.59 -19.28
C LEU A 930 -36.39 -9.40 -19.69
N GLN A 931 -36.31 -10.74 -19.71
CA GLN A 931 -37.38 -11.63 -20.15
C GLN A 931 -38.38 -12.01 -19.04
N PHE A 932 -37.89 -12.25 -17.81
CA PHE A 932 -38.70 -12.75 -16.69
C PHE A 932 -38.83 -11.68 -15.59
N HIS A 933 -40.01 -11.06 -15.54
CA HIS A 933 -40.34 -9.91 -14.67
C HIS A 933 -40.24 -10.17 -13.15
N SER A 934 -40.05 -11.42 -12.72
CA SER A 934 -39.95 -11.82 -11.31
C SER A 934 -38.51 -11.82 -10.77
N VAL A 935 -37.51 -11.53 -11.60
CA VAL A 935 -36.09 -11.52 -11.22
C VAL A 935 -35.64 -10.05 -11.15
N THR A 936 -35.40 -9.56 -9.94
CA THR A 936 -35.04 -8.18 -9.55
C THR A 936 -33.92 -7.58 -10.41
N ALA A 937 -34.26 -6.95 -11.54
CA ALA A 937 -33.31 -6.22 -12.38
C ALA A 937 -33.89 -4.96 -12.99
N SER A 938 -33.02 -3.96 -13.18
CA SER A 938 -33.36 -2.70 -13.84
C SER A 938 -33.80 -2.94 -15.29
N LYS A 939 -35.03 -2.53 -15.64
CA LYS A 939 -35.69 -2.75 -16.96
C LYS A 939 -35.00 -2.05 -18.16
N ARG A 940 -33.83 -1.45 -17.93
CA ARG A 940 -33.22 -0.46 -18.82
C ARG A 940 -31.86 -0.88 -19.37
N LEU A 941 -31.38 -2.08 -19.00
CA LEU A 941 -30.15 -2.64 -19.56
C LEU A 941 -30.29 -2.85 -21.07
N VAL A 942 -29.28 -2.40 -21.82
CA VAL A 942 -29.18 -2.61 -23.27
C VAL A 942 -28.26 -3.78 -23.55
N LEU A 943 -28.83 -4.87 -24.05
CA LEU A 943 -28.11 -6.06 -24.44
C LEU A 943 -27.65 -5.97 -25.91
N PRO A 944 -26.44 -6.44 -26.26
CA PRO A 944 -26.00 -6.50 -27.67
C PRO A 944 -26.98 -7.34 -28.51
N GLN A 945 -27.37 -6.88 -29.70
CA GLN A 945 -28.42 -7.54 -30.50
C GLN A 945 -28.09 -8.99 -30.86
N ASP A 946 -26.81 -9.29 -31.07
CA ASP A 946 -26.27 -10.59 -31.46
C ASP A 946 -25.70 -11.39 -30.28
N TRP A 947 -25.98 -10.98 -29.03
CA TRP A 947 -25.44 -11.63 -27.82
C TRP A 947 -25.60 -13.16 -27.83
N ARG A 948 -26.76 -13.67 -28.29
CA ARG A 948 -27.07 -15.10 -28.28
C ARG A 948 -26.22 -15.85 -29.28
N GLU A 949 -26.05 -15.30 -30.48
CA GLU A 949 -25.21 -15.88 -31.53
C GLU A 949 -23.75 -15.96 -31.07
N ILE A 950 -23.28 -14.92 -30.38
CA ILE A 950 -21.93 -14.87 -29.79
C ILE A 950 -21.74 -15.97 -28.75
N VAL A 951 -22.68 -16.11 -27.80
CA VAL A 951 -22.60 -17.13 -26.75
C VAL A 951 -22.70 -18.55 -27.34
N VAL A 952 -23.57 -18.76 -28.33
CA VAL A 952 -23.68 -20.05 -29.04
C VAL A 952 -22.39 -20.37 -29.80
N SER A 953 -21.76 -19.38 -30.43
CA SER A 953 -20.47 -19.56 -31.11
C SER A 953 -19.38 -19.98 -30.13
N PHE A 954 -19.30 -19.34 -28.96
CA PHE A 954 -18.40 -19.76 -27.89
C PHE A 954 -18.69 -21.19 -27.40
N LEU A 955 -19.97 -21.52 -27.17
CA LEU A 955 -20.40 -22.85 -26.72
C LEU A 955 -20.00 -23.95 -27.72
N HIS A 956 -20.21 -23.72 -29.02
CA HIS A 956 -19.82 -24.67 -30.05
C HIS A 956 -18.30 -24.91 -30.07
N GLY A 957 -17.50 -23.87 -29.85
CA GLY A 957 -16.06 -24.03 -29.67
C GLY A 957 -15.67 -24.81 -28.40
N LEU A 958 -16.44 -24.63 -27.32
CA LEU A 958 -16.23 -25.30 -26.03
C LEU A 958 -16.67 -26.78 -26.04
N GLU A 959 -17.55 -27.18 -26.98
CA GLU A 959 -18.10 -28.54 -27.12
C GLU A 959 -17.03 -29.64 -27.16
N LYS A 960 -15.87 -29.36 -27.74
CA LYS A 960 -14.74 -30.31 -27.79
C LYS A 960 -14.14 -30.64 -26.42
N TYR A 961 -14.45 -29.84 -25.40
CA TYR A 961 -14.05 -30.07 -24.00
C TYR A 961 -15.22 -30.56 -23.14
N SER A 962 -16.37 -30.90 -23.74
CA SER A 962 -17.59 -31.36 -23.04
C SER A 962 -17.38 -32.62 -22.16
N HIS A 963 -16.36 -33.42 -22.47
CA HIS A 963 -15.98 -34.62 -21.72
C HIS A 963 -14.63 -34.49 -20.99
N GLU A 964 -14.00 -33.32 -21.04
CA GLU A 964 -12.71 -33.08 -20.37
C GLU A 964 -12.92 -32.86 -18.87
N THR A 965 -12.39 -33.78 -18.06
CA THR A 965 -12.60 -33.76 -16.61
C THR A 965 -11.67 -32.81 -15.88
N ARG A 966 -10.54 -32.42 -16.50
CA ARG A 966 -9.55 -31.55 -15.88
C ARG A 966 -9.99 -30.09 -15.84
N GLY A 967 -9.72 -29.41 -14.74
CA GLY A 967 -9.90 -27.95 -14.63
C GLY A 967 -11.36 -27.48 -14.67
N GLY A 968 -12.33 -28.38 -14.58
CA GLY A 968 -13.75 -28.03 -14.60
C GLY A 968 -14.27 -27.52 -15.96
N VAL A 969 -13.55 -27.72 -17.06
CA VAL A 969 -13.94 -27.17 -18.36
C VAL A 969 -15.21 -27.82 -18.94
N ALA A 970 -15.44 -29.12 -18.69
CA ALA A 970 -16.70 -29.77 -19.03
C ALA A 970 -17.89 -29.18 -18.25
N ALA A 971 -17.67 -28.78 -16.99
CA ALA A 971 -18.70 -28.10 -16.21
C ALA A 971 -19.00 -26.72 -16.79
N CYS A 972 -17.98 -25.97 -17.25
CA CYS A 972 -18.17 -24.72 -17.99
C CYS A 972 -19.04 -24.91 -19.25
N TYR A 973 -18.86 -26.01 -19.99
CA TYR A 973 -19.72 -26.36 -21.14
C TYR A 973 -21.17 -26.58 -20.70
N ARG A 974 -21.39 -27.48 -19.73
CA ARG A 974 -22.73 -27.80 -19.21
C ARG A 974 -23.44 -26.56 -18.67
N LEU A 975 -22.72 -25.69 -17.99
CA LEU A 975 -23.23 -24.46 -17.41
C LEU A 975 -23.76 -23.49 -18.48
N VAL A 976 -23.02 -23.29 -19.57
CA VAL A 976 -23.48 -22.41 -20.67
C VAL A 976 -24.64 -23.03 -21.44
N THR A 977 -24.62 -24.35 -21.67
CA THR A 977 -25.76 -25.09 -22.25
C THR A 977 -27.02 -24.90 -21.41
N TRP A 978 -26.91 -25.15 -20.10
CA TRP A 978 -27.99 -24.98 -19.13
C TRP A 978 -28.52 -23.54 -19.12
N GLY A 979 -27.64 -22.54 -19.17
CA GLY A 979 -28.02 -21.13 -19.23
C GLY A 979 -28.82 -20.77 -20.50
N LEU A 980 -28.47 -21.36 -21.65
CA LEU A 980 -29.14 -21.11 -22.94
C LEU A 980 -30.50 -21.82 -23.10
N ASP A 981 -30.66 -22.99 -22.48
CA ASP A 981 -31.91 -23.78 -22.45
C ASP A 981 -32.97 -23.19 -21.52
N GLY A 982 -32.52 -22.31 -20.62
CA GLY A 982 -33.34 -21.48 -19.77
C GLY A 982 -33.76 -22.19 -18.48
N PHE A 983 -33.04 -21.88 -17.39
CA PHE A 983 -33.18 -22.39 -16.00
C PHE A 983 -34.42 -23.26 -15.76
N GLN A 984 -34.36 -24.55 -16.08
CA GLN A 984 -35.43 -25.49 -15.76
C GLN A 984 -35.25 -26.02 -14.33
N PRO A 985 -36.31 -26.09 -13.50
CA PRO A 985 -36.21 -26.47 -12.09
C PRO A 985 -35.87 -27.95 -11.82
N SER A 986 -35.64 -28.78 -12.84
CA SER A 986 -35.54 -30.23 -12.70
C SER A 986 -34.16 -30.86 -12.93
N SER A 987 -33.08 -30.09 -13.05
CA SER A 987 -31.73 -30.67 -13.22
C SER A 987 -30.60 -29.99 -12.42
N PRO A 988 -30.70 -29.83 -11.09
CA PRO A 988 -29.52 -29.54 -10.28
C PRO A 988 -28.54 -30.73 -10.22
N ASP A 989 -29.01 -31.97 -10.39
CA ASP A 989 -28.17 -33.19 -10.30
C ASP A 989 -27.17 -33.40 -11.48
N ILE A 990 -27.02 -32.43 -12.39
CA ILE A 990 -26.18 -32.53 -13.60
C ILE A 990 -25.04 -31.49 -13.67
N ILE A 991 -25.01 -30.49 -12.78
CA ILE A 991 -24.02 -29.40 -12.83
C ILE A 991 -22.69 -29.85 -12.18
#